data_AF-A0A1F7J8D5-F1
#
_entry.id   AF-A0A1F7J8D5-F1
#
_cell.length_a   1.000
_cell.length_b   1.000
_cell.length_c   1.000
_cell.angle_alpha   90.00
_cell.angle_beta   90.00
_cell.angle_gamma   90.00
#
_symmetry.space_group_name_H-M   'P 1'
#
loop_
_entity.id
_entity.type
_entity.pdbx_description
1 polymer ?
#
loop_
_entity_poly.entity_id
_entity_poly.type
_entity_poly.pdbx_seq_one_letter_code
_entity_poly.pdbx_strand_id
1 'polypeptide(L)'
;MKLRTEIASSRQKILLIAQHNSRFLQLLKSEIAKFDISIFISPDTPENLSIYSAVFFIDEAPLHLPEFVSLNPSQKFIFLLFHKTKEAQAISRYIDENRVKHLKVISLETAPSFLKDDIDSILWFAFSRSQETFLHIFHPKLTSSKKTIQPRKVAKMTFKQLIATLTKPKTLITYSFIGLAILHVLFIPPLILASFLNVWAGHALMAKNVPQSQTYATAAASSLDIGQSLYVFSRPTLLLFSIAQVPDNVFELNYATNQAVFTSIKLYNHLNPMLSALFTSQRTRNEEATFLKQKQAVLSDFSSLKDNMNIIADKMPIWNSSLKAIKKQLTDLSKTLTALNTILPHLDSLMAKNENKTYLLMFANNMELRPGGGFIGSFALVTVKNYAVVDIQIYDVYDADGQLTDHVSPPNAIAKYLNQPNWFFRDSAFSPDFYQNYQKAKFFLDNEMGIDNLDGGILLTTSAIQNLLQATGDLDIPDFQETVNKDNFYLKAQLYAESEFFPGSQQKKRFLGSVMNQLILTIADTSPLKLFEMVKKSLDEKQMVIYVDNPQVQQSFDELYWSGRTLSPTCSQNNQGNCIVDFLFPFDANLGVNKANFYITRPIALATSIGEDGTISHVLTLKYKNNSFADVFPGGRYKNYLQILLPLHSTVRKITQNNTLVEEFDQRDEEYKIIGFLSEVPPQSESEIKIEYFLSQKFSRGSGTYQLVLQKQIGSPNSDFQLNIKLPSNLYVSRENFSPLVKDRRILYNTTISSDKIFIIEFYKE
;
A
#
# COMPACT_ATOMS: atom_id res chain seq x y z
N MET A 1 45.94 5.78 39.79
CA MET A 1 45.18 5.11 38.72
C MET A 1 46.15 4.26 37.90
N LYS A 2 46.03 2.92 37.89
CA LYS A 2 46.86 2.08 37.01
C LYS A 2 46.26 2.14 35.60
N LEU A 3 46.95 2.78 34.67
CA LEU A 3 46.58 2.77 33.26
C LEU A 3 46.80 1.35 32.73
N ARG A 4 45.73 0.71 32.25
CA ARG A 4 45.79 -0.55 31.50
C ARG A 4 45.41 -0.23 30.05
N THR A 5 46.34 -0.47 29.13
CA THR A 5 46.11 -0.35 27.70
C THR A 5 45.72 -1.73 27.17
N GLU A 6 44.59 -1.83 26.47
CA GLU A 6 44.14 -3.06 25.80
C GLU A 6 44.15 -2.81 24.30
N ILE A 7 44.73 -3.73 23.53
CA ILE A 7 44.76 -3.68 22.06
C ILE A 7 43.55 -4.46 21.56
N ALA A 8 42.65 -3.80 20.83
CA ALA A 8 41.49 -4.47 20.23
C ALA A 8 41.94 -5.41 19.11
N SER A 9 41.42 -6.65 19.09
CA SER A 9 41.76 -7.67 18.10
C SER A 9 41.14 -7.43 16.70
N SER A 10 40.22 -6.47 16.58
CA SER A 10 39.54 -6.13 15.32
C SER A 10 39.38 -4.61 15.17
N ARG A 11 39.45 -4.15 13.91
CA ARG A 11 39.22 -2.75 13.54
C ARG A 11 37.84 -2.27 14.00
N GLN A 12 37.81 -1.27 14.87
CA GLN A 12 36.58 -0.73 15.46
C GLN A 12 35.80 0.10 14.44
N LYS A 13 34.47 0.17 14.60
CA LYS A 13 33.58 0.97 13.73
C LYS A 13 32.87 2.03 14.58
N ILE A 14 33.09 3.31 14.28
CA ILE A 14 32.44 4.43 14.97
C ILE A 14 31.45 5.11 14.04
N LEU A 15 30.24 5.38 14.52
CA LEU A 15 29.23 6.17 13.85
C LEU A 15 29.13 7.56 14.47
N LEU A 16 29.21 8.62 13.66
CA LEU A 16 28.96 10.01 14.05
C LEU A 16 27.63 10.46 13.42
N ILE A 17 26.65 10.79 14.24
CA ILE A 17 25.32 11.26 13.81
C ILE A 17 25.28 12.78 13.99
N ALA A 18 25.10 13.52 12.88
CA ALA A 18 25.08 14.98 12.88
C ALA A 18 24.32 15.53 11.66
N GLN A 19 23.32 16.40 11.88
CA GLN A 19 22.50 17.01 10.81
C GLN A 19 23.27 17.96 9.89
N HIS A 20 24.36 18.55 10.40
CA HIS A 20 25.14 19.56 9.69
C HIS A 20 26.64 19.27 9.78
N ASN A 21 27.37 19.54 8.70
CA ASN A 21 28.82 19.42 8.64
C ASN A 21 29.49 20.59 9.38
N SER A 22 29.53 20.51 10.72
CA SER A 22 30.11 21.54 11.57
C SER A 22 31.64 21.47 11.61
N ARG A 23 32.29 22.60 11.94
CA ARG A 23 33.74 22.65 12.17
C ARG A 23 34.18 21.65 13.26
N PHE A 24 33.33 21.44 14.27
CA PHE A 24 33.56 20.46 15.32
C PHE A 24 33.57 19.02 14.77
N LEU A 25 32.59 18.67 13.93
CA LEU A 25 32.52 17.34 13.30
C LEU A 25 33.78 17.03 12.48
N GLN A 26 34.29 18.01 11.73
CA GLN A 26 35.52 17.85 10.95
C GLN A 26 36.75 17.61 11.84
N LEU A 27 36.87 18.35 12.95
CA LEU A 27 37.96 18.18 13.90
C LEU A 27 37.86 16.84 14.63
N LEU A 28 36.67 16.44 15.09
CA LEU A 28 36.44 15.16 15.75
C LEU A 28 36.77 13.99 14.81
N LYS A 29 36.32 14.06 13.54
CA LYS A 29 36.67 13.08 12.50
C LYS A 29 38.19 13.00 12.32
N SER A 30 38.86 14.15 12.24
CA SER A 30 40.32 14.21 12.06
C SER A 30 41.08 13.61 13.24
N GLU A 31 40.58 13.77 14.46
CA GLU A 31 41.24 13.26 15.67
C GLU A 31 41.01 11.74 15.81
N ILE A 32 39.80 11.25 15.56
CA ILE A 32 39.49 9.81 15.55
C ILE A 32 40.25 9.09 14.43
N ALA A 33 40.44 9.73 13.27
CA ALA A 33 41.16 9.14 12.13
C ALA A 33 42.65 8.88 12.39
N LYS A 34 43.23 9.44 13.46
CA LYS A 34 44.61 9.11 13.89
C LYS A 34 44.72 7.70 14.47
N PHE A 35 43.60 7.08 14.81
CA PHE A 35 43.52 5.70 15.29
C PHE A 35 43.05 4.78 14.14
N ASP A 36 43.43 3.51 14.15
CA ASP A 36 43.00 2.54 13.13
C ASP A 36 41.52 2.12 13.32
N ILE A 37 40.61 3.03 12.99
CA ILE A 37 39.17 2.94 13.20
C ILE A 37 38.43 3.29 11.91
N SER A 38 37.37 2.54 11.59
CA SER A 38 36.46 2.88 10.48
C SER A 38 35.40 3.88 10.94
N ILE A 39 35.39 5.08 10.36
CA ILE A 39 34.48 6.17 10.71
C ILE A 39 33.33 6.25 9.71
N PHE A 40 32.10 6.25 10.20
CA PHE A 40 30.87 6.44 9.43
C PHE A 40 30.20 7.73 9.90
N ILE A 41 29.63 8.50 8.96
CA ILE A 41 28.92 9.73 9.26
C ILE A 41 27.53 9.61 8.65
N SER A 42 26.50 9.88 9.43
CA SER A 42 25.11 9.84 8.98
C SER A 42 24.37 11.08 9.46
N PRO A 43 23.51 11.70 8.63
CA PRO A 43 22.62 12.77 9.10
C PRO A 43 21.50 12.23 10.00
N ASP A 44 21.15 10.94 9.87
CA ASP A 44 20.07 10.29 10.60
C ASP A 44 20.55 9.01 11.32
N THR A 45 19.81 8.54 12.31
CA THR A 45 20.11 7.27 13.01
C THR A 45 19.75 6.07 12.13
N PRO A 46 20.71 5.19 11.75
CA PRO A 46 20.43 3.99 10.96
C PRO A 46 19.59 2.95 11.71
N GLU A 47 18.80 2.14 11.00
CA GLU A 47 17.97 1.07 11.59
C GLU A 47 18.76 0.01 12.36
N ASN A 48 20.04 -0.21 12.02
CA ASN A 48 20.89 -1.18 12.69
C ASN A 48 22.15 -0.54 13.29
N LEU A 49 22.14 -0.33 14.61
CA LEU A 49 23.28 0.20 15.36
C LEU A 49 24.21 -0.89 15.90
N SER A 50 23.85 -2.17 15.83
CA SER A 50 24.59 -3.30 16.44
C SER A 50 26.00 -3.52 15.86
N ILE A 51 26.25 -3.01 14.65
CA ILE A 51 27.53 -3.15 13.94
C ILE A 51 28.59 -2.11 14.34
N TYR A 52 28.24 -1.11 15.14
CA TYR A 52 29.13 -0.04 15.58
C TYR A 52 29.59 -0.26 17.02
N SER A 53 30.87 -0.08 17.31
CA SER A 53 31.39 -0.19 18.67
C SER A 53 31.11 1.05 19.50
N ALA A 54 31.03 2.22 18.87
CA ALA A 54 30.59 3.46 19.49
C ALA A 54 29.75 4.32 18.53
N VAL A 55 28.78 5.02 19.09
CA VAL A 55 27.88 5.94 18.38
C VAL A 55 27.89 7.29 19.08
N PHE A 56 28.19 8.36 18.34
CA PHE A 56 28.14 9.73 18.83
C PHE A 56 26.93 10.45 18.24
N PHE A 57 26.05 10.96 19.09
CA PHE A 57 24.97 11.86 18.72
C PHE A 57 25.42 13.29 18.96
N ILE A 58 25.52 14.09 17.89
CA ILE A 58 26.09 15.45 17.94
C ILE A 58 24.97 16.47 17.77
N ASP A 59 24.70 17.19 18.87
CA ASP A 59 23.65 18.19 19.03
C ASP A 59 22.20 17.71 18.82
N GLU A 60 22.02 16.39 18.81
CA GLU A 60 20.72 15.72 18.77
C GLU A 60 20.39 15.06 20.11
N ALA A 61 19.23 15.38 20.67
CA ALA A 61 18.65 14.61 21.75
C ALA A 61 17.77 13.50 21.14
N PRO A 62 17.96 12.22 21.50
CA PRO A 62 17.15 11.13 20.95
C PRO A 62 15.68 11.29 21.38
N LEU A 63 14.74 11.10 20.45
CA LEU A 63 13.30 11.08 20.73
C LEU A 63 12.88 9.89 21.63
N HIS A 64 13.71 8.84 21.74
CA HIS A 64 13.36 7.56 22.38
C HIS A 64 14.51 7.00 23.26
N LEU A 65 14.82 7.68 24.37
CA LEU A 65 15.78 7.21 25.39
C LEU A 65 15.55 5.77 25.92
N PRO A 66 14.31 5.29 26.12
CA PRO A 66 14.07 3.94 26.65
C PRO A 66 14.59 2.79 25.78
N GLU A 67 14.68 2.97 24.46
CA GLU A 67 15.12 1.93 23.52
C GLU A 67 16.61 1.61 23.70
N PHE A 68 17.43 2.61 24.05
CA PHE A 68 18.87 2.47 24.24
C PHE A 68 19.25 1.72 25.54
N VAL A 69 18.32 1.60 26.49
CA VAL A 69 18.50 0.84 27.75
C VAL A 69 18.58 -0.66 27.46
N SER A 70 17.90 -1.14 26.43
CA SER A 70 17.84 -2.56 26.05
C SER A 70 19.00 -3.03 25.14
N LEU A 71 19.86 -2.11 24.70
CA LEU A 71 20.94 -2.39 23.75
C LEU A 71 22.19 -2.97 24.45
N ASN A 72 23.02 -3.64 23.65
CA ASN A 72 24.19 -4.39 24.11
C ASN A 72 25.15 -3.53 24.97
N PRO A 73 25.44 -3.90 26.22
CA PRO A 73 26.35 -3.15 27.12
C PRO A 73 27.78 -2.99 26.60
N SER A 74 28.19 -3.77 25.60
CA SER A 74 29.52 -3.64 24.99
C SER A 74 29.64 -2.45 24.02
N GLN A 75 28.52 -1.86 23.60
CA GLN A 75 28.49 -0.70 22.70
C GLN A 75 28.44 0.60 23.50
N LYS A 76 29.19 1.62 23.08
CA LYS A 76 29.20 2.93 23.74
C LYS A 76 28.32 3.92 22.98
N PHE A 77 27.39 4.58 23.67
CA PHE A 77 26.63 5.68 23.09
C PHE A 77 26.98 6.99 23.79
N ILE A 78 27.32 8.01 23.03
CA ILE A 78 27.80 9.29 23.52
C ILE A 78 26.91 10.40 22.98
N PHE A 79 26.26 11.13 23.87
CA PHE A 79 25.45 12.31 23.55
C PHE A 79 26.26 13.58 23.77
N LEU A 80 26.56 14.32 22.70
CA LEU A 80 27.29 15.59 22.73
C LEU A 80 26.31 16.73 22.48
N LEU A 81 26.03 17.54 23.51
CA LEU A 81 25.01 18.59 23.44
C LEU A 81 25.65 19.98 23.58
N PHE A 82 25.42 20.86 22.58
CA PHE A 82 26.00 22.20 22.55
C PHE A 82 25.04 23.21 23.18
N HIS A 83 25.49 23.95 24.19
CA HIS A 83 24.69 24.99 24.87
C HIS A 83 23.32 24.50 25.42
N LYS A 84 23.18 23.19 25.65
CA LYS A 84 21.95 22.51 26.08
C LYS A 84 22.13 21.83 27.45
N THR A 85 22.76 22.53 28.39
CA THR A 85 23.14 21.97 29.71
C THR A 85 21.95 21.41 30.50
N LYS A 86 20.77 22.02 30.41
CA LYS A 86 19.55 21.51 31.07
C LYS A 86 19.09 20.17 30.50
N GLU A 87 19.13 20.01 29.18
CA GLU A 87 18.77 18.76 28.50
C GLU A 87 19.80 17.68 28.81
N ALA A 88 21.09 18.01 28.77
CA ALA A 88 22.16 17.10 29.11
C ALA A 88 22.05 16.58 30.55
N GLN A 89 21.69 17.44 31.50
CA GLN A 89 21.41 17.05 32.89
C GLN A 89 20.17 16.15 33.02
N ALA A 90 19.12 16.39 32.24
CA ALA A 90 17.93 15.54 32.23
C ALA A 90 18.24 14.13 31.72
N ILE A 91 19.04 14.01 30.65
CA ILE A 91 19.50 12.71 30.12
C ILE A 91 20.39 11.99 31.14
N SER A 92 21.31 12.70 31.79
CA SER A 92 22.15 12.12 32.85
C SER A 92 21.32 11.53 33.98
N ARG A 93 20.31 12.24 34.48
CA ARG A 93 19.42 11.74 35.55
C ARG A 93 18.72 10.45 35.12
N TYR A 94 18.20 10.41 33.89
CA TYR A 94 17.56 9.22 33.34
C TYR A 94 18.53 8.03 33.27
N ILE A 95 19.77 8.26 32.84
CA ILE A 95 20.82 7.22 32.78
C ILE A 95 21.14 6.68 34.17
N ASP A 96 21.25 7.56 35.16
CA ASP A 96 21.57 7.19 36.55
C ASP A 96 20.42 6.42 37.20
N GLU A 97 19.17 6.85 37.00
CA GLU A 97 17.95 6.19 37.48
C GLU A 97 17.82 4.76 36.93
N ASN A 98 18.18 4.56 35.65
CA ASN A 98 18.10 3.25 34.97
C ASN A 98 19.41 2.44 35.03
N ARG A 99 20.45 2.96 35.71
CA ARG A 99 21.78 2.32 35.91
C ARG A 99 22.50 1.93 34.60
N VAL A 100 22.38 2.75 33.56
CA VAL A 100 22.84 2.42 32.18
C VAL A 100 24.24 2.96 31.88
N LYS A 101 25.27 2.23 32.32
CA LYS A 101 26.66 2.75 32.35
C LYS A 101 27.37 2.85 30.98
N HIS A 102 26.81 2.26 29.92
CA HIS A 102 27.34 2.35 28.56
C HIS A 102 26.87 3.60 27.80
N LEU A 103 25.97 4.39 28.40
CA LEU A 103 25.54 5.70 27.91
C LEU A 103 26.36 6.80 28.60
N LYS A 104 26.86 7.74 27.81
CA LYS A 104 27.58 8.92 28.31
C LYS A 104 27.02 10.19 27.69
N VAL A 105 26.96 11.24 28.50
CA VAL A 105 26.43 12.55 28.09
C VAL A 105 27.50 13.60 28.34
N ILE A 106 27.72 14.46 27.36
CA ILE A 106 28.66 15.58 27.46
C ILE A 106 27.91 16.86 27.10
N SER A 107 27.88 17.80 28.04
CA SER A 107 27.45 19.17 27.77
C SER A 107 28.67 20.01 27.41
N LEU A 108 28.62 20.69 26.27
CA LEU A 108 29.71 21.51 25.76
C LEU A 108 29.28 22.98 25.64
N GLU A 109 29.91 23.82 26.43
CA GLU A 109 29.82 25.28 26.41
C GLU A 109 31.22 25.86 26.13
N THR A 110 31.69 25.68 24.90
CA THR A 110 33.05 26.02 24.50
C THR A 110 33.11 27.15 23.47
N ALA A 111 34.21 27.92 23.50
CA ALA A 111 34.53 28.86 22.44
C ALA A 111 35.34 28.17 21.32
N PRO A 112 35.27 28.64 20.06
CA PRO A 112 35.95 28.01 18.94
C PRO A 112 37.47 27.78 19.11
N SER A 113 38.13 28.55 19.99
CA SER A 113 39.56 28.44 20.29
C SER A 113 39.94 27.21 21.10
N PHE A 114 39.01 26.64 21.89
CA PHE A 114 39.27 25.49 22.78
C PHE A 114 38.81 24.15 22.19
N LEU A 115 38.14 24.16 21.01
CA LEU A 115 37.56 22.97 20.38
C LEU A 115 38.54 21.80 20.22
N LYS A 116 39.83 22.07 20.00
CA LYS A 116 40.82 21.00 19.83
C LYS A 116 41.13 20.29 21.15
N ASP A 117 41.37 21.06 22.21
CA ASP A 117 41.67 20.51 23.55
C ASP A 117 40.43 19.82 24.16
N ASP A 118 39.23 20.31 23.81
CA ASP A 118 37.97 19.71 24.23
C ASP A 118 37.71 18.36 23.58
N ILE A 119 38.12 18.16 22.32
CA ILE A 119 37.95 16.87 21.63
C ILE A 119 38.76 15.78 22.32
N ASP A 120 39.98 16.06 22.76
CA ASP A 120 40.78 15.09 23.51
C ASP A 120 40.10 14.70 24.83
N SER A 121 39.52 15.68 25.53
CA SER A 121 38.76 15.47 26.76
C SER A 121 37.48 14.65 26.51
N ILE A 122 36.78 14.92 25.40
CA ILE A 122 35.59 14.19 24.95
C ILE A 122 35.93 12.73 24.66
N LEU A 123 36.97 12.47 23.87
CA LEU A 123 37.39 11.12 23.51
C LEU A 123 37.87 10.34 24.73
N TRP A 124 38.63 10.98 25.61
CA TRP A 124 39.05 10.37 26.87
C TRP A 124 37.85 9.96 27.72
N PHE A 125 36.88 10.86 27.90
CA PHE A 125 35.69 10.56 28.68
C PHE A 125 34.82 9.48 28.05
N ALA A 126 34.56 9.58 26.75
CA ALA A 126 33.81 8.60 25.94
C ALA A 126 34.38 7.19 26.09
N PHE A 127 35.70 7.05 25.94
CA PHE A 127 36.34 5.74 25.92
C PHE A 127 36.84 5.25 27.28
N SER A 128 36.84 6.09 28.32
CA SER A 128 37.19 5.68 29.69
C SER A 128 36.26 4.60 30.27
N ARG A 129 36.79 3.85 31.25
CA ARG A 129 36.01 2.95 32.14
C ARG A 129 35.46 3.65 33.38
N SER A 130 35.42 4.99 33.38
CA SER A 130 34.86 5.77 34.50
C SER A 130 33.41 5.38 34.75
N GLN A 131 32.99 5.40 36.01
CA GLN A 131 31.59 5.25 36.41
C GLN A 131 30.77 6.52 36.13
N GLU A 132 31.44 7.64 35.86
CA GLU A 132 30.80 8.90 35.49
C GLU A 132 30.14 8.81 34.11
N THR A 133 28.85 9.14 34.08
CA THR A 133 27.98 9.14 32.89
C THR A 133 27.79 10.55 32.33
N PHE A 134 28.18 11.60 33.07
CA PHE A 134 28.06 13.00 32.66
C PHE A 134 29.39 13.76 32.72
N LEU A 135 29.69 14.52 31.66
CA LEU A 135 30.81 15.46 31.61
C LEU A 135 30.29 16.85 31.20
N HIS A 136 30.70 17.89 31.92
CA HIS A 136 30.43 19.27 31.55
C HIS A 136 31.74 19.98 31.24
N ILE A 137 31.90 20.43 29.98
CA ILE A 137 33.04 21.22 29.53
C ILE A 137 32.56 22.66 29.33
N PHE A 138 33.09 23.57 30.14
CA PHE A 138 32.74 24.98 30.13
C PHE A 138 33.99 25.84 30.04
N HIS A 139 34.06 26.69 29.02
CA HIS A 139 35.08 27.73 28.89
C HIS A 139 34.43 29.11 29.00
N PRO A 140 34.75 29.90 30.04
CA PRO A 140 34.21 31.25 30.16
C PRO A 140 34.66 32.09 28.95
N LYS A 141 33.73 32.81 28.33
CA LYS A 141 34.08 33.82 27.32
C LYS A 141 35.12 34.75 27.91
N LEU A 142 36.32 34.81 27.32
CA LEU A 142 37.31 35.85 27.58
C LEU A 142 36.58 37.20 27.51
N THR A 143 36.53 37.87 28.66
CA THR A 143 35.91 39.18 28.82
C THR A 143 36.47 40.13 27.76
N SER A 144 35.67 40.45 26.74
CA SER A 144 35.91 41.67 25.98
C SER A 144 35.85 42.80 26.99
N SER A 145 36.95 43.54 27.09
CA SER A 145 37.19 44.54 28.12
C SER A 145 35.93 45.34 28.47
N LYS A 146 35.65 45.47 29.78
CA LYS A 146 34.76 46.51 30.29
C LYS A 146 35.32 47.86 29.84
N LYS A 147 34.92 48.33 28.66
CA LYS A 147 34.82 49.76 28.42
C LYS A 147 33.75 50.25 29.38
N THR A 148 34.18 50.98 30.39
CA THR A 148 33.34 51.76 31.29
C THR A 148 32.53 52.73 30.43
N ILE A 149 31.37 52.29 29.96
CA ILE A 149 30.38 53.17 29.35
C ILE A 149 29.76 53.89 30.55
N GLN A 150 30.23 55.10 30.81
CA GLN A 150 29.48 56.07 31.61
C GLN A 150 28.03 56.06 31.12
N PRO A 151 27.02 56.13 32.00
CA PRO A 151 25.63 56.14 31.59
C PRO A 151 25.40 57.32 30.63
N ARG A 152 25.37 57.02 29.33
CA ARG A 152 24.92 57.96 28.33
C ARG A 152 23.44 58.14 28.65
N LYS A 153 23.07 59.32 29.17
CA LYS A 153 21.68 59.73 29.31
C LYS A 153 20.97 59.33 28.02
N VAL A 154 20.12 58.31 28.08
CA VAL A 154 19.17 58.03 27.02
C VAL A 154 18.28 59.26 27.03
N ALA A 155 18.54 60.20 26.13
CA ALA A 155 17.61 61.28 25.87
C ALA A 155 16.29 60.57 25.57
N LYS A 156 15.29 60.75 26.45
CA LYS A 156 13.92 60.36 26.13
C LYS A 156 13.58 61.12 24.86
N MET A 157 13.65 60.42 23.73
CA MET A 157 13.38 61.00 22.43
C MET A 157 11.89 61.34 22.46
N THR A 158 11.59 62.62 22.57
CA THR A 158 10.20 63.10 22.60
C THR A 158 9.54 62.77 21.27
N PHE A 159 8.22 62.57 21.24
CA PHE A 159 7.45 62.26 20.01
C PHE A 159 7.79 63.21 18.84
N LYS A 160 8.08 64.48 19.14
CA LYS A 160 8.59 65.47 18.17
C LYS A 160 9.97 65.14 17.56
N GLN A 161 10.90 64.58 18.33
CA GLN A 161 12.23 64.19 17.85
C GLN A 161 12.20 62.88 17.04
N LEU A 162 11.26 61.97 17.37
CA LEU A 162 10.95 60.78 16.55
C LEU A 162 10.42 61.20 15.18
N ILE A 163 9.48 62.14 15.13
CA ILE A 163 8.97 62.69 13.86
C ILE A 163 10.10 63.39 13.07
N ALA A 164 10.95 64.20 13.72
CA ALA A 164 12.05 64.90 13.06
C ALA A 164 13.17 63.99 12.50
N THR A 165 13.28 62.76 13.00
CA THR A 165 14.20 61.73 12.46
C THR A 165 13.53 60.85 11.41
N LEU A 166 12.21 60.66 11.51
CA LEU A 166 11.36 60.03 10.49
C LEU A 166 11.16 60.89 9.25
N THR A 167 11.34 62.22 9.31
CA THR A 167 11.15 63.13 8.17
C THR A 167 12.44 63.43 7.38
N LYS A 168 13.59 62.85 7.75
CA LYS A 168 14.82 63.01 6.95
C LYS A 168 14.69 62.19 5.65
N PRO A 169 15.04 62.74 4.48
CA PRO A 169 14.80 62.07 3.20
C PRO A 169 15.50 60.70 3.10
N LYS A 170 16.72 60.56 3.64
CA LYS A 170 17.44 59.28 3.64
C LYS A 170 16.76 58.21 4.51
N THR A 171 16.22 58.56 5.67
CA THR A 171 15.52 57.60 6.55
C THR A 171 14.14 57.26 6.00
N LEU A 172 13.43 58.20 5.39
CA LEU A 172 12.18 57.93 4.65
C LEU A 172 12.38 56.92 3.54
N ILE A 173 13.45 57.09 2.74
CA ILE A 173 13.78 56.14 1.66
C ILE A 173 14.07 54.75 2.25
N THR A 174 14.89 54.65 3.29
CA THR A 174 15.20 53.36 3.93
C THR A 174 13.95 52.68 4.49
N TYR A 175 13.09 53.41 5.20
CA TYR A 175 11.83 52.85 5.72
C TYR A 175 10.84 52.49 4.60
N SER A 176 10.84 53.23 3.49
CA SER A 176 10.04 52.90 2.31
C SER A 176 10.50 51.58 1.68
N PHE A 177 11.82 51.37 1.53
CA PHE A 177 12.36 50.09 1.05
C PHE A 177 12.08 48.94 2.03
N ILE A 178 12.21 49.16 3.33
CA ILE A 178 11.87 48.15 4.35
C ILE A 178 10.37 47.83 4.30
N GLY A 179 9.50 48.85 4.23
CA GLY A 179 8.07 48.68 4.10
C GLY A 179 7.69 47.91 2.84
N LEU A 180 8.32 48.24 1.71
CA LEU A 180 8.15 47.52 0.45
C LEU A 180 8.60 46.05 0.59
N ALA A 181 9.76 45.79 1.21
CA ALA A 181 10.26 44.44 1.44
C ALA A 181 9.31 43.63 2.35
N ILE A 182 8.78 44.24 3.41
CA ILE A 182 7.78 43.62 4.29
C ILE A 182 6.51 43.27 3.51
N LEU A 183 6.01 44.20 2.68
CA LEU A 183 4.82 43.95 1.84
C LEU A 183 5.02 42.76 0.88
N HIS A 184 6.25 42.52 0.41
CA HIS A 184 6.56 41.38 -0.47
C HIS A 184 6.58 40.04 0.25
N VAL A 185 6.58 40.00 1.59
CA VAL A 185 6.58 38.76 2.38
C VAL A 185 5.41 38.64 3.36
N LEU A 186 4.53 39.64 3.42
CA LEU A 186 3.45 39.72 4.39
C LEU A 186 2.40 38.61 4.22
N PHE A 187 2.32 38.02 3.02
CA PHE A 187 1.44 36.87 2.75
C PHE A 187 1.92 35.56 3.39
N ILE A 188 3.20 35.46 3.81
CA ILE A 188 3.80 34.21 4.31
C ILE A 188 3.19 33.77 5.65
N PRO A 189 3.11 34.62 6.71
CA PRO A 189 2.52 34.22 7.98
C PRO A 189 1.08 33.65 7.89
N PRO A 190 0.11 34.31 7.21
CA PRO A 190 -1.23 33.74 7.08
C PRO A 190 -1.27 32.45 6.25
N LEU A 191 -0.38 32.29 5.25
CA LEU A 191 -0.25 31.05 4.48
C LEU A 191 0.29 29.88 5.32
N ILE A 192 1.28 30.14 6.19
CA ILE A 192 1.79 29.14 7.14
C ILE A 192 0.69 28.73 8.13
N LEU A 193 -0.02 29.71 8.69
CA LEU A 193 -1.13 29.47 9.62
C LEU A 193 -2.22 28.60 8.97
N ALA A 194 -2.61 28.93 7.73
CA ALA A 194 -3.55 28.13 6.97
C ALA A 194 -3.09 26.68 6.77
N SER A 195 -1.83 26.49 6.40
CA SER A 195 -1.25 25.15 6.19
C SER A 195 -1.34 24.31 7.44
N PHE A 196 -1.02 24.90 8.59
CA PHE A 196 -1.07 24.23 9.88
C PHE A 196 -2.50 23.91 10.32
N LEU A 197 -3.43 24.85 10.16
CA LEU A 197 -4.84 24.65 10.46
C LEU A 197 -5.47 23.57 9.57
N ASN A 198 -5.11 23.50 8.29
CA ASN A 198 -5.56 22.43 7.39
C ASN A 198 -5.10 21.04 7.87
N VAL A 199 -3.84 20.92 8.30
CA VAL A 199 -3.30 19.67 8.87
C VAL A 199 -4.07 19.27 10.14
N TRP A 200 -4.32 20.22 11.04
CA TRP A 200 -5.12 19.98 12.24
C TRP A 200 -6.58 19.62 11.94
N ALA A 201 -7.17 20.23 10.90
CA ALA A 201 -8.51 19.89 10.45
C ALA A 201 -8.57 18.43 9.96
N GLY A 202 -7.57 17.99 9.18
CA GLY A 202 -7.43 16.60 8.74
C GLY A 202 -7.28 15.62 9.91
N HIS A 203 -6.39 15.92 10.88
CA HIS A 203 -6.22 15.09 12.07
C HIS A 203 -7.50 14.98 12.91
N ALA A 204 -8.21 16.08 13.12
CA ALA A 204 -9.49 16.07 13.83
C ALA A 204 -10.55 15.22 13.10
N LEU A 205 -10.56 15.24 11.76
CA LEU A 205 -11.45 14.42 10.95
C LEU A 205 -11.11 12.93 11.07
N MET A 206 -9.83 12.58 11.03
CA MET A 206 -9.37 11.20 11.24
C MET A 206 -9.72 10.67 12.63
N ALA A 207 -9.71 11.55 13.64
CA ALA A 207 -10.17 11.25 15.00
C ALA A 207 -11.71 11.24 15.15
N LYS A 208 -12.46 11.35 14.04
CA LYS A 208 -13.93 11.45 14.01
C LYS A 208 -14.52 12.64 14.77
N ASN A 209 -13.70 13.66 15.07
CA ASN A 209 -14.17 14.90 15.69
C ASN A 209 -14.55 15.94 14.63
N VAL A 210 -15.71 15.72 14.01
CA VAL A 210 -16.22 16.56 12.91
C VAL A 210 -16.38 18.05 13.30
N PRO A 211 -16.95 18.41 14.48
CA PRO A 211 -17.07 19.82 14.85
C PRO A 211 -15.73 20.55 14.96
N GLN A 212 -14.72 19.88 15.54
CA GLN A 212 -13.38 20.45 15.66
C GLN A 212 -12.70 20.58 14.29
N SER A 213 -12.84 19.56 13.43
CA SER A 213 -12.34 19.59 12.05
C SER A 213 -12.92 20.76 11.26
N GLN A 214 -14.24 20.96 11.33
CA GLN A 214 -14.94 22.08 10.68
C GLN A 214 -14.42 23.44 11.17
N THR A 215 -14.16 23.57 12.48
CA THR A 215 -13.64 24.80 13.08
C THR A 215 -12.26 25.15 12.53
N TYR A 216 -11.35 24.17 12.51
CA TYR A 216 -10.01 24.37 11.95
C TYR A 216 -10.03 24.63 10.45
N ALA A 217 -10.86 23.91 9.68
CA ALA A 217 -11.00 24.14 8.24
C ALA A 217 -11.54 25.54 7.92
N THR A 218 -12.48 26.05 8.71
CA THR A 218 -13.01 27.42 8.54
C THR A 218 -11.95 28.47 8.87
N ALA A 219 -11.20 28.31 9.95
CA ALA A 219 -10.10 29.20 10.30
C ALA A 219 -8.96 29.16 9.26
N ALA A 220 -8.69 27.98 8.69
CA ALA A 220 -7.72 27.82 7.61
C ALA A 220 -8.16 28.59 6.36
N ALA A 221 -9.43 28.46 5.95
CA ALA A 221 -9.99 29.19 4.81
C ALA A 221 -9.85 30.71 4.98
N SER A 222 -10.24 31.26 6.14
CA SER A 222 -10.07 32.70 6.42
C SER A 222 -8.60 33.14 6.37
N SER A 223 -7.69 32.31 6.88
CA SER A 223 -6.25 32.61 6.83
C SER A 223 -5.71 32.57 5.39
N LEU A 224 -6.21 31.66 4.55
CA LEU A 224 -5.86 31.58 3.12
C LEU A 224 -6.32 32.81 2.35
N ASP A 225 -7.55 33.27 2.57
CA ASP A 225 -8.09 34.45 1.89
C ASP A 225 -7.28 35.70 2.22
N ILE A 226 -6.85 35.85 3.49
CA ILE A 226 -5.96 36.93 3.92
C ILE A 226 -4.60 36.81 3.22
N GLY A 227 -4.00 35.61 3.23
CA GLY A 227 -2.72 35.36 2.55
C GLY A 227 -2.79 35.66 1.06
N GLN A 228 -3.84 35.21 0.38
CA GLN A 228 -4.05 35.44 -1.05
C GLN A 228 -4.19 36.93 -1.36
N SER A 229 -4.99 37.66 -0.57
CA SER A 229 -5.20 39.10 -0.73
C SER A 229 -3.88 39.89 -0.61
N LEU A 230 -3.01 39.49 0.32
CA LEU A 230 -1.68 40.09 0.49
C LEU A 230 -0.72 39.67 -0.64
N TYR A 231 -0.84 38.44 -1.12
CA TYR A 231 0.02 37.90 -2.17
C TYR A 231 -0.19 38.60 -3.52
N VAL A 232 -1.43 39.01 -3.86
CA VAL A 232 -1.76 39.74 -5.10
C VAL A 232 -0.83 40.94 -5.35
N PHE A 233 -0.43 41.66 -4.29
CA PHE A 233 0.50 42.77 -4.39
C PHE A 233 1.92 42.33 -4.79
N SER A 234 2.41 41.23 -4.19
CA SER A 234 3.77 40.72 -4.40
C SER A 234 3.93 39.87 -5.67
N ARG A 235 2.83 39.30 -6.18
CA ARG A 235 2.83 38.31 -7.27
C ARG A 235 3.47 38.83 -8.57
N PRO A 236 3.16 40.04 -9.09
CA PRO A 236 3.79 40.55 -10.31
C PRO A 236 5.32 40.63 -10.22
N THR A 237 5.84 41.10 -9.08
CA THR A 237 7.29 41.15 -8.82
C THR A 237 7.88 39.74 -8.78
N LEU A 238 7.23 38.81 -8.09
CA LEU A 238 7.70 37.42 -8.01
C LEU A 238 7.64 36.69 -9.35
N LEU A 239 6.67 37.02 -10.22
CA LEU A 239 6.58 36.51 -11.59
C LEU A 239 7.74 37.02 -12.44
N LEU A 240 8.08 38.30 -12.33
CA LEU A 240 9.22 38.90 -13.03
C LEU A 240 10.53 38.14 -12.74
N PHE A 241 10.70 37.66 -11.50
CA PHE A 241 11.87 36.88 -11.10
C PHE A 241 11.70 35.35 -11.23
N SER A 242 10.59 34.86 -11.80
CA SER A 242 10.28 33.42 -11.92
C SER A 242 10.22 32.67 -10.57
N ILE A 243 9.94 33.37 -9.47
CA ILE A 243 9.82 32.81 -8.12
C ILE A 243 8.35 32.53 -7.75
N ALA A 244 7.40 33.14 -8.44
CA ALA A 244 5.96 33.03 -8.13
C ALA A 244 5.41 31.59 -8.14
N GLN A 245 6.04 30.66 -8.86
CA GLN A 245 5.59 29.27 -8.93
C GLN A 245 5.56 28.58 -7.55
N VAL A 246 6.49 28.93 -6.65
CA VAL A 246 6.54 28.34 -5.30
C VAL A 246 5.32 28.75 -4.47
N PRO A 247 5.05 30.05 -4.21
CA PRO A 247 3.84 30.45 -3.49
C PRO A 247 2.55 30.07 -4.23
N ASP A 248 2.49 30.17 -5.57
CA ASP A 248 1.32 29.73 -6.34
C ASP A 248 0.98 28.25 -6.05
N ASN A 249 1.98 27.36 -6.06
CA ASN A 249 1.79 25.95 -5.73
C ASN A 249 1.38 25.72 -4.27
N VAL A 250 1.92 26.48 -3.31
CA VAL A 250 1.57 26.35 -1.89
C VAL A 250 0.15 26.83 -1.62
N PHE A 251 -0.29 27.91 -2.28
CA PHE A 251 -1.69 28.36 -2.22
C PHE A 251 -2.62 27.30 -2.79
N GLU A 252 -2.34 26.79 -3.99
CA GLU A 252 -3.19 25.78 -4.63
C GLU A 252 -3.28 24.49 -3.81
N LEU A 253 -2.15 24.01 -3.27
CA LEU A 253 -2.11 22.87 -2.35
C LEU A 253 -2.99 23.10 -1.12
N ASN A 254 -2.93 24.30 -0.54
CA ASN A 254 -3.74 24.65 0.62
C ASN A 254 -5.23 24.75 0.31
N TYR A 255 -5.60 25.37 -0.82
CA TYR A 255 -7.00 25.42 -1.26
C TYR A 255 -7.55 24.02 -1.51
N ALA A 256 -6.80 23.18 -2.24
CA ALA A 256 -7.19 21.79 -2.50
C ALA A 256 -7.34 20.99 -1.20
N THR A 257 -6.41 21.16 -0.25
CA THR A 257 -6.48 20.51 1.07
C THR A 257 -7.70 20.97 1.86
N ASN A 258 -7.97 22.27 1.88
CA ASN A 258 -9.11 22.84 2.60
C ASN A 258 -10.46 22.35 2.01
N GLN A 259 -10.58 22.36 0.68
CA GLN A 259 -11.75 21.84 -0.02
C GLN A 259 -11.92 20.33 0.17
N ALA A 260 -10.83 19.57 0.16
CA ALA A 260 -10.87 18.15 0.44
C ALA A 260 -11.38 17.85 1.85
N VAL A 261 -10.96 18.63 2.86
CA VAL A 261 -11.45 18.47 4.24
C VAL A 261 -12.95 18.77 4.32
N PHE A 262 -13.41 19.90 3.77
CA PHE A 262 -14.84 20.22 3.77
C PHE A 262 -15.68 19.18 3.01
N THR A 263 -15.20 18.72 1.86
CA THR A 263 -15.88 17.69 1.06
C THR A 263 -15.93 16.36 1.82
N SER A 264 -14.85 15.99 2.51
CA SER A 264 -14.82 14.78 3.34
C SER A 264 -15.79 14.86 4.53
N ILE A 265 -15.95 16.04 5.14
CA ILE A 265 -16.97 16.28 6.18
C ILE A 265 -18.39 16.09 5.62
N LYS A 266 -18.69 16.63 4.44
CA LYS A 266 -19.99 16.44 3.77
C LYS A 266 -20.26 14.97 3.47
N LEU A 267 -19.28 14.27 2.90
CA LEU A 267 -19.36 12.85 2.59
C LEU A 267 -19.62 12.02 3.84
N TYR A 268 -18.93 12.30 4.95
CA TYR A 268 -19.17 11.64 6.22
C TYR A 268 -20.64 11.74 6.67
N ASN A 269 -21.26 12.90 6.49
CA ASN A 269 -22.66 13.13 6.88
C ASN A 269 -23.67 12.46 5.92
N HIS A 270 -23.33 12.26 4.66
CA HIS A 270 -24.24 11.68 3.65
C HIS A 270 -24.08 10.17 3.48
N LEU A 271 -22.88 9.63 3.66
CA LEU A 271 -22.57 8.21 3.36
C LEU A 271 -23.18 7.24 4.36
N ASN A 272 -23.11 7.52 5.66
CA ASN A 272 -23.64 6.58 6.66
C ASN A 272 -25.16 6.39 6.51
N PRO A 273 -25.99 7.46 6.45
CA PRO A 273 -27.43 7.29 6.25
C PRO A 273 -27.78 6.62 4.93
N MET A 274 -27.01 6.92 3.87
CA MET A 274 -27.22 6.31 2.55
C MET A 274 -26.92 4.80 2.57
N LEU A 275 -25.85 4.36 3.26
CA LEU A 275 -25.50 2.94 3.39
C LEU A 275 -26.59 2.19 4.16
N SER A 276 -27.03 2.70 5.32
CA SER A 276 -28.09 2.07 6.10
C SER A 276 -29.41 2.01 5.32
N ALA A 277 -29.70 3.03 4.51
CA ALA A 277 -30.89 3.04 3.66
C ALA A 277 -30.89 1.87 2.67
N LEU A 278 -29.75 1.42 2.13
CA LEU A 278 -29.66 0.31 1.17
C LEU A 278 -30.21 -1.02 1.71
N PHE A 279 -30.27 -1.18 3.02
CA PHE A 279 -30.82 -2.37 3.69
C PHE A 279 -32.23 -2.15 4.23
N THR A 280 -32.83 -0.97 3.98
CA THR A 280 -34.21 -0.66 4.35
C THR A 280 -35.14 -1.00 3.19
N SER A 281 -35.86 -2.12 3.30
CA SER A 281 -36.71 -2.67 2.23
C SER A 281 -37.95 -1.84 1.90
N GLN A 282 -38.42 -1.00 2.82
CA GLN A 282 -39.58 -0.12 2.63
C GLN A 282 -39.23 1.31 3.04
N ARG A 283 -39.21 2.23 2.06
CA ARG A 283 -39.03 3.67 2.28
C ARG A 283 -40.32 4.40 1.97
N THR A 284 -40.66 5.39 2.78
CA THR A 284 -41.69 6.39 2.48
C THR A 284 -41.23 7.28 1.30
N ARG A 285 -42.18 7.96 0.64
CA ARG A 285 -41.85 8.92 -0.45
C ARG A 285 -40.84 10.00 -0.02
N ASN A 286 -40.90 10.44 1.24
CA ASN A 286 -39.98 11.45 1.78
C ASN A 286 -38.58 10.89 1.99
N GLU A 287 -38.48 9.65 2.49
CA GLU A 287 -37.20 8.95 2.66
C GLU A 287 -36.56 8.64 1.32
N GLU A 288 -37.35 8.25 0.32
CA GLU A 288 -36.87 8.02 -1.05
C GLU A 288 -36.33 9.32 -1.69
N ALA A 289 -37.06 10.43 -1.58
CA ALA A 289 -36.60 11.73 -2.05
C ALA A 289 -35.31 12.17 -1.35
N THR A 290 -35.21 11.93 -0.03
CA THR A 290 -34.01 12.21 0.76
C THR A 290 -32.81 11.39 0.29
N PHE A 291 -33.01 10.08 0.08
CA PHE A 291 -31.98 9.18 -0.43
C PHE A 291 -31.48 9.62 -1.81
N LEU A 292 -32.38 9.95 -2.74
CA LEU A 292 -32.00 10.41 -4.07
C LEU A 292 -31.19 11.71 -4.05
N LYS A 293 -31.55 12.64 -3.15
CA LYS A 293 -30.79 13.87 -2.92
C LYS A 293 -29.41 13.58 -2.33
N GLN A 294 -29.32 12.69 -1.34
CA GLN A 294 -28.04 12.27 -0.74
C GLN A 294 -27.15 11.58 -1.77
N LYS A 295 -27.69 10.68 -2.60
CA LYS A 295 -26.97 10.02 -3.70
C LYS A 295 -26.34 11.04 -4.65
N GLN A 296 -27.10 12.04 -5.11
CA GLN A 296 -26.58 13.08 -6.00
C GLN A 296 -25.47 13.90 -5.35
N ALA A 297 -25.63 14.25 -4.07
CA ALA A 297 -24.60 14.95 -3.31
C ALA A 297 -23.31 14.12 -3.20
N VAL A 298 -23.45 12.83 -2.85
CA VAL A 298 -22.32 11.89 -2.73
C VAL A 298 -21.57 11.75 -4.06
N LEU A 299 -22.28 11.61 -5.19
CA LEU A 299 -21.66 11.54 -6.52
C LEU A 299 -20.80 12.78 -6.82
N SER A 300 -21.37 13.97 -6.59
CA SER A 300 -20.67 15.25 -6.82
C SER A 300 -19.48 15.41 -5.87
N ASP A 301 -19.66 15.08 -4.59
CA ASP A 301 -18.64 15.25 -3.55
C ASP A 301 -17.47 14.27 -3.78
N PHE A 302 -17.71 13.03 -4.23
CA PHE A 302 -16.62 12.11 -4.58
C PHE A 302 -15.80 12.56 -5.79
N SER A 303 -16.43 13.14 -6.81
CA SER A 303 -15.69 13.70 -7.95
C SER A 303 -14.80 14.86 -7.48
N SER A 304 -15.36 15.79 -6.72
CA SER A 304 -14.61 16.92 -6.13
C SER A 304 -13.46 16.44 -5.25
N LEU A 305 -13.69 15.45 -4.39
CA LEU A 305 -12.65 14.90 -3.51
C LEU A 305 -11.52 14.26 -4.30
N LYS A 306 -11.83 13.49 -5.35
CA LYS A 306 -10.81 12.90 -6.25
C LYS A 306 -9.94 13.97 -6.90
N ASP A 307 -10.54 15.02 -7.46
CA ASP A 307 -9.80 16.07 -8.16
C ASP A 307 -8.88 16.84 -7.20
N ASN A 308 -9.38 17.17 -6.00
CA ASN A 308 -8.56 17.80 -4.96
C ASN A 308 -7.44 16.87 -4.46
N MET A 309 -7.70 15.56 -4.28
CA MET A 309 -6.68 14.59 -3.89
C MET A 309 -5.57 14.46 -4.94
N ASN A 310 -5.91 14.51 -6.23
CA ASN A 310 -4.93 14.51 -7.31
C ASN A 310 -4.02 15.73 -7.27
N ILE A 311 -4.58 16.92 -7.06
CA ILE A 311 -3.81 18.16 -6.92
C ILE A 311 -2.86 18.06 -5.72
N ILE A 312 -3.35 17.57 -4.58
CA ILE A 312 -2.53 17.41 -3.37
C ILE A 312 -1.39 16.43 -3.63
N ALA A 313 -1.68 15.25 -4.19
CA ALA A 313 -0.68 14.23 -4.47
C ALA A 313 0.39 14.71 -5.47
N ASP A 314 0.00 15.44 -6.51
CA ASP A 314 0.90 15.98 -7.53
C ASP A 314 1.84 17.05 -6.94
N LYS A 315 1.26 18.04 -6.26
CA LYS A 315 1.99 19.22 -5.76
C LYS A 315 2.70 19.02 -4.42
N MET A 316 2.49 17.89 -3.75
CA MET A 316 3.12 17.60 -2.45
C MET A 316 4.65 17.43 -2.59
N PRO A 317 5.46 18.16 -1.79
CA PRO A 317 6.92 18.03 -1.82
C PRO A 317 7.38 16.68 -1.24
N ILE A 318 8.50 16.15 -1.75
CA ILE A 318 9.04 14.82 -1.39
C ILE A 318 10.43 14.88 -0.71
N TRP A 319 10.72 15.99 -0.03
CA TRP A 319 12.03 16.27 0.59
C TRP A 319 12.42 15.38 1.78
N ASN A 320 11.48 14.64 2.40
CA ASN A 320 11.75 13.75 3.52
C ASN A 320 10.93 12.46 3.42
N SER A 321 11.29 11.44 4.21
CA SER A 321 10.65 10.12 4.21
C SER A 321 9.18 10.18 4.61
N SER A 322 8.82 11.00 5.61
CA SER A 322 7.44 11.16 6.07
C SER A 322 6.52 11.70 4.97
N LEU A 323 6.95 12.73 4.23
CA LEU A 323 6.15 13.26 3.12
C LEU A 323 6.09 12.30 1.93
N LYS A 324 7.14 11.51 1.68
CA LYS A 324 7.08 10.43 0.69
C LYS A 324 6.02 9.38 1.07
N ALA A 325 5.95 9.01 2.36
CA ALA A 325 4.95 8.08 2.87
C ALA A 325 3.53 8.66 2.75
N ILE A 326 3.32 9.94 3.09
CA ILE A 326 2.01 10.60 2.94
C ILE A 326 1.62 10.70 1.46
N LYS A 327 2.54 11.10 0.56
CA LYS A 327 2.28 11.13 -0.89
C LYS A 327 1.87 9.76 -1.40
N LYS A 328 2.50 8.68 -0.92
CA LYS A 328 2.09 7.31 -1.24
C LYS A 328 0.65 7.02 -0.78
N GLN A 329 0.32 7.31 0.48
CA GLN A 329 -1.03 7.12 1.01
C GLN A 329 -2.09 7.93 0.24
N LEU A 330 -1.80 9.19 -0.10
CA LEU A 330 -2.68 10.03 -0.91
C LEU A 330 -2.86 9.49 -2.32
N THR A 331 -1.79 8.96 -2.92
CA THR A 331 -1.86 8.31 -4.24
C THR A 331 -2.75 7.06 -4.18
N ASP A 332 -2.62 6.25 -3.13
CA ASP A 332 -3.45 5.05 -2.94
C ASP A 332 -4.93 5.41 -2.66
N LEU A 333 -5.18 6.49 -1.91
CA LEU A 333 -6.52 7.05 -1.72
C LEU A 333 -7.10 7.59 -3.03
N SER A 334 -6.31 8.34 -3.82
CA SER A 334 -6.75 8.83 -5.14
C SER A 334 -7.15 7.69 -6.07
N LYS A 335 -6.37 6.59 -6.11
CA LYS A 335 -6.75 5.38 -6.87
C LYS A 335 -8.08 4.80 -6.39
N THR A 336 -8.28 4.75 -5.07
CA THR A 336 -9.53 4.30 -4.44
C THR A 336 -10.72 5.18 -4.83
N LEU A 337 -10.56 6.50 -4.81
CA LEU A 337 -11.58 7.46 -5.25
C LEU A 337 -11.83 7.42 -6.75
N THR A 338 -10.80 7.11 -7.55
CA THR A 338 -10.93 6.94 -9.01
C THR A 338 -11.78 5.71 -9.32
N ALA A 339 -11.53 4.58 -8.65
CA ALA A 339 -12.33 3.38 -8.79
C ALA A 339 -13.79 3.62 -8.36
N LEU A 340 -14.02 4.31 -7.24
CA LEU A 340 -15.37 4.73 -6.82
C LEU A 340 -16.07 5.58 -7.87
N ASN A 341 -15.41 6.62 -8.38
CA ASN A 341 -15.99 7.50 -9.39
C ASN A 341 -16.28 6.78 -10.72
N THR A 342 -15.63 5.65 -10.98
CA THR A 342 -15.91 4.80 -12.15
C THR A 342 -17.19 3.98 -11.95
N ILE A 343 -17.41 3.43 -10.75
CA ILE A 343 -18.58 2.56 -10.47
C ILE A 343 -19.83 3.34 -10.03
N LEU A 344 -19.68 4.40 -9.23
CA LEU A 344 -20.81 5.11 -8.63
C LEU A 344 -21.85 5.66 -9.64
N PRO A 345 -21.47 6.15 -10.84
CA PRO A 345 -22.46 6.53 -11.86
C PRO A 345 -23.40 5.39 -12.27
N HIS A 346 -22.99 4.14 -12.10
CA HIS A 346 -23.78 2.95 -12.41
C HIS A 346 -24.68 2.48 -11.26
N LEU A 347 -24.73 3.20 -10.14
CA LEU A 347 -25.52 2.81 -8.96
C LEU A 347 -27.02 2.60 -9.29
N ASP A 348 -27.59 3.39 -10.20
CA ASP A 348 -28.99 3.25 -10.64
C ASP A 348 -29.24 1.88 -11.29
N SER A 349 -28.29 1.40 -12.11
CA SER A 349 -28.38 0.09 -12.75
C SER A 349 -28.07 -1.02 -11.75
N LEU A 350 -26.97 -0.91 -11.00
CA LEU A 350 -26.54 -1.94 -10.04
C LEU A 350 -27.60 -2.20 -8.97
N MET A 351 -28.28 -1.15 -8.50
CA MET A 351 -29.25 -1.23 -7.41
C MET A 351 -30.71 -1.17 -7.87
N ALA A 352 -30.96 -1.55 -9.14
CA ALA A 352 -32.29 -1.81 -9.70
C ALA A 352 -33.29 -0.63 -9.54
N LYS A 353 -32.94 0.55 -10.07
CA LYS A 353 -33.86 1.69 -10.10
C LYS A 353 -35.08 1.37 -10.97
N ASN A 354 -36.28 1.39 -10.37
CA ASN A 354 -37.57 1.13 -11.03
C ASN A 354 -37.73 -0.28 -11.61
N GLU A 355 -36.87 -1.23 -11.22
CA GLU A 355 -36.89 -2.61 -11.68
C GLU A 355 -36.51 -3.54 -10.51
N ASN A 356 -36.57 -4.86 -10.75
CA ASN A 356 -36.03 -5.85 -9.84
C ASN A 356 -34.82 -6.48 -10.51
N LYS A 357 -33.74 -6.69 -9.75
CA LYS A 357 -32.58 -7.46 -10.22
C LYS A 357 -32.22 -8.54 -9.23
N THR A 358 -31.77 -9.69 -9.73
CA THR A 358 -31.32 -10.81 -8.90
C THR A 358 -29.87 -11.15 -9.26
N TYR A 359 -29.00 -11.12 -8.26
CA TYR A 359 -27.58 -11.44 -8.41
C TYR A 359 -27.26 -12.78 -7.74
N LEU A 360 -26.43 -13.58 -8.41
CA LEU A 360 -25.87 -14.81 -7.86
C LEU A 360 -24.59 -14.50 -7.09
N LEU A 361 -24.57 -14.79 -5.79
CA LEU A 361 -23.36 -14.77 -4.97
C LEU A 361 -22.84 -16.20 -4.78
N MET A 362 -21.64 -16.50 -5.24
CA MET A 362 -20.97 -17.80 -5.09
C MET A 362 -19.92 -17.72 -3.98
N PHE A 363 -19.99 -18.60 -2.99
CA PHE A 363 -19.00 -18.68 -1.91
C PHE A 363 -17.98 -19.77 -2.21
N ALA A 364 -16.79 -19.37 -2.65
CA ALA A 364 -15.73 -20.25 -3.08
C ALA A 364 -14.69 -20.48 -1.95
N ASN A 365 -14.44 -21.75 -1.62
CA ASN A 365 -13.33 -22.12 -0.74
C ASN A 365 -12.01 -22.10 -1.54
N ASN A 366 -11.26 -21.01 -1.42
CA ASN A 366 -9.96 -20.87 -2.08
C ASN A 366 -8.83 -21.69 -1.43
N MET A 367 -9.11 -22.38 -0.32
CA MET A 367 -8.22 -23.42 0.21
C MET A 367 -8.29 -24.73 -0.59
N GLU A 368 -9.34 -24.89 -1.40
CA GLU A 368 -9.53 -25.93 -2.42
C GLU A 368 -9.49 -25.27 -3.80
N LEU A 369 -8.35 -24.66 -4.12
CA LEU A 369 -8.24 -23.71 -5.23
C LEU A 369 -8.65 -24.35 -6.57
N ARG A 370 -9.43 -23.59 -7.34
CA ARG A 370 -9.80 -23.88 -8.74
C ARG A 370 -9.37 -22.69 -9.60
N PRO A 371 -9.26 -22.84 -10.94
CA PRO A 371 -8.91 -21.73 -11.82
C PRO A 371 -9.77 -20.47 -11.60
N GLY A 372 -11.06 -20.67 -11.31
CA GLY A 372 -12.04 -19.60 -11.11
C GLY A 372 -12.20 -19.09 -9.68
N GLY A 373 -11.39 -19.54 -8.71
CA GLY A 373 -11.41 -19.00 -7.34
C GLY A 373 -11.42 -20.03 -6.22
N GLY A 374 -11.95 -21.23 -6.46
CA GLY A 374 -12.07 -22.26 -5.44
C GLY A 374 -13.29 -23.16 -5.66
N PHE A 375 -13.46 -24.16 -4.80
CA PHE A 375 -14.64 -25.01 -4.76
C PHE A 375 -15.85 -24.23 -4.24
N ILE A 376 -16.98 -24.22 -4.96
CA ILE A 376 -18.18 -23.49 -4.54
C ILE A 376 -18.93 -24.37 -3.53
N GLY A 377 -18.89 -23.97 -2.26
CA GLY A 377 -19.52 -24.74 -1.17
C GLY A 377 -20.98 -24.35 -0.92
N SER A 378 -21.35 -23.13 -1.29
CA SER A 378 -22.67 -22.54 -1.07
C SER A 378 -22.85 -21.34 -2.00
N PHE A 379 -24.09 -20.90 -2.15
CA PHE A 379 -24.41 -19.71 -2.93
C PHE A 379 -25.60 -18.97 -2.33
N ALA A 380 -25.80 -17.73 -2.76
CA ALA A 380 -26.97 -16.95 -2.42
C ALA A 380 -27.56 -16.25 -3.63
N LEU A 381 -28.87 -16.07 -3.62
CA LEU A 381 -29.59 -15.20 -4.54
C LEU A 381 -29.94 -13.92 -3.81
N VAL A 382 -29.43 -12.80 -4.29
CA VAL A 382 -29.67 -11.47 -3.71
C VAL A 382 -30.56 -10.68 -4.64
N THR A 383 -31.78 -10.39 -4.20
CA THR A 383 -32.72 -9.58 -4.96
C THR A 383 -32.67 -8.13 -4.49
N VAL A 384 -32.50 -7.22 -5.45
CA VAL A 384 -32.41 -5.77 -5.25
C VAL A 384 -33.54 -5.09 -5.99
N LYS A 385 -34.15 -4.09 -5.36
CA LYS A 385 -35.26 -3.32 -5.92
C LYS A 385 -35.21 -1.90 -5.38
N ASN A 386 -35.29 -0.89 -6.26
CA ASN A 386 -35.37 0.53 -5.89
C ASN A 386 -34.33 0.95 -4.84
N TYR A 387 -33.06 0.60 -5.06
CA TYR A 387 -31.94 0.87 -4.16
C TYR A 387 -32.00 0.17 -2.80
N ALA A 388 -32.77 -0.90 -2.66
CA ALA A 388 -32.84 -1.71 -1.45
C ALA A 388 -32.60 -3.18 -1.76
N VAL A 389 -31.82 -3.85 -0.90
CA VAL A 389 -31.79 -5.32 -0.86
C VAL A 389 -33.09 -5.78 -0.23
N VAL A 390 -33.91 -6.53 -0.97
CA VAL A 390 -35.27 -6.92 -0.55
C VAL A 390 -35.38 -8.39 -0.19
N ASP A 391 -34.50 -9.25 -0.70
CA ASP A 391 -34.47 -10.67 -0.38
C ASP A 391 -33.05 -11.25 -0.52
N ILE A 392 -32.69 -12.19 0.35
CA ILE A 392 -31.43 -12.92 0.34
C ILE A 392 -31.72 -14.37 0.68
N GLN A 393 -31.57 -15.26 -0.30
CA GLN A 393 -31.80 -16.69 -0.15
C GLN A 393 -30.48 -17.43 -0.22
N ILE A 394 -30.12 -18.19 0.82
CA ILE A 394 -28.85 -18.90 0.93
C ILE A 394 -29.08 -20.41 0.77
N TYR A 395 -28.26 -21.06 -0.04
CA TYR A 395 -28.33 -22.48 -0.39
C TYR A 395 -26.98 -23.16 -0.14
N ASP A 396 -27.03 -24.44 0.28
CA ASP A 396 -25.87 -25.30 0.12
C ASP A 396 -25.79 -25.74 -1.34
N VAL A 397 -24.60 -25.87 -1.91
CA VAL A 397 -24.47 -26.25 -3.32
C VAL A 397 -25.11 -27.61 -3.64
N TYR A 398 -25.17 -28.53 -2.66
CA TYR A 398 -25.81 -29.82 -2.83
C TYR A 398 -27.34 -29.74 -2.92
N ASP A 399 -27.96 -28.63 -2.49
CA ASP A 399 -29.38 -28.37 -2.71
C ASP A 399 -29.68 -28.25 -4.22
N ALA A 400 -28.73 -27.74 -5.02
CA ALA A 400 -28.83 -27.59 -6.46
C ALA A 400 -28.31 -28.84 -7.20
N ASP A 401 -27.07 -29.27 -6.91
CA ASP A 401 -26.43 -30.41 -7.59
C ASP A 401 -27.26 -31.70 -7.52
N GLY A 402 -28.02 -31.91 -6.43
CA GLY A 402 -28.88 -33.08 -6.25
C GLY A 402 -30.13 -33.11 -7.14
N GLN A 403 -30.45 -32.00 -7.81
CA GLN A 403 -31.59 -31.87 -8.72
C GLN A 403 -31.19 -32.01 -10.20
N LEU A 404 -29.90 -32.08 -10.52
CA LEU A 404 -29.42 -32.28 -11.88
C LEU A 404 -29.85 -33.67 -12.40
N THR A 405 -30.67 -33.69 -13.45
CA THR A 405 -31.17 -34.94 -14.05
C THR A 405 -30.35 -35.39 -15.26
N ASP A 406 -29.77 -34.45 -16.01
CA ASP A 406 -29.03 -34.72 -17.23
C ASP A 406 -27.52 -34.89 -16.99
N HIS A 407 -26.87 -35.73 -17.80
CA HIS A 407 -25.42 -35.87 -17.79
C HIS A 407 -24.76 -34.66 -18.48
N VAL A 408 -23.92 -33.95 -17.73
CA VAL A 408 -23.04 -32.90 -18.26
C VAL A 408 -21.61 -33.38 -18.17
N SER A 409 -20.90 -33.49 -19.28
CA SER A 409 -19.50 -33.92 -19.26
C SER A 409 -18.59 -32.84 -18.64
N PRO A 410 -17.74 -33.19 -17.65
CA PRO A 410 -16.84 -32.23 -17.03
C PRO A 410 -15.61 -31.94 -17.89
N PRO A 411 -14.89 -30.84 -17.59
CA PRO A 411 -13.55 -30.62 -18.13
C PRO A 411 -12.65 -31.85 -17.93
N ASN A 412 -11.84 -32.17 -18.93
CA ASN A 412 -11.00 -33.38 -18.93
C ASN A 412 -10.16 -33.54 -17.65
N ALA A 413 -9.59 -32.44 -17.13
CA ALA A 413 -8.84 -32.49 -15.89
C ALA A 413 -9.68 -32.92 -14.67
N ILE A 414 -10.94 -32.47 -14.55
CA ILE A 414 -11.87 -32.94 -13.51
C ILE A 414 -12.17 -34.43 -13.72
N ALA A 415 -12.54 -34.82 -14.95
CA ALA A 415 -12.87 -36.20 -15.28
C ALA A 415 -11.73 -37.17 -14.91
N LYS A 416 -10.51 -36.85 -15.37
CA LYS A 416 -9.32 -37.69 -15.24
C LYS A 416 -8.75 -37.70 -13.82
N TYR A 417 -8.68 -36.57 -13.14
CA TYR A 417 -7.93 -36.46 -11.88
C TYR A 417 -8.80 -36.52 -10.62
N LEU A 418 -10.10 -36.24 -10.72
CA LEU A 418 -11.08 -36.43 -9.65
C LEU A 418 -11.93 -37.70 -9.81
N ASN A 419 -11.79 -38.43 -10.94
CA ASN A 419 -12.65 -39.56 -11.31
C ASN A 419 -14.15 -39.19 -11.25
N GLN A 420 -14.48 -37.94 -11.60
CA GLN A 420 -15.84 -37.44 -11.57
C GLN A 420 -16.45 -37.53 -12.98
N PRO A 421 -17.43 -38.41 -13.23
CA PRO A 421 -17.99 -38.57 -14.56
C PRO A 421 -18.92 -37.41 -14.96
N ASN A 422 -19.57 -36.76 -13.99
CA ASN A 422 -20.53 -35.68 -14.21
C ASN A 422 -19.95 -34.33 -13.78
N TRP A 423 -20.35 -33.26 -14.44
CA TRP A 423 -20.07 -31.89 -14.02
C TRP A 423 -21.26 -31.32 -13.26
N PHE A 424 -20.97 -30.48 -12.27
CA PHE A 424 -21.93 -29.96 -11.31
C PHE A 424 -21.63 -28.49 -10.99
N PHE A 425 -22.60 -27.79 -10.40
CA PHE A 425 -22.47 -26.38 -10.06
C PHE A 425 -21.28 -26.12 -9.13
N ARG A 426 -21.03 -27.00 -8.15
CA ARG A 426 -19.89 -26.89 -7.21
C ARG A 426 -18.50 -26.73 -7.86
N ASP A 427 -18.34 -27.29 -9.06
CA ASP A 427 -17.11 -27.25 -9.87
C ASP A 427 -17.24 -26.35 -11.11
N SER A 428 -18.28 -25.50 -11.18
CA SER A 428 -18.50 -24.58 -12.32
C SER A 428 -17.41 -23.52 -12.46
N ALA A 429 -16.72 -23.16 -11.36
CA ALA A 429 -15.60 -22.21 -11.32
C ALA A 429 -14.27 -22.82 -11.81
N PHE A 430 -14.29 -23.56 -12.92
CA PHE A 430 -13.11 -24.26 -13.47
C PHE A 430 -12.43 -23.56 -14.65
N SER A 431 -12.90 -22.39 -15.07
CA SER A 431 -12.22 -21.51 -16.02
C SER A 431 -11.41 -20.43 -15.29
N PRO A 432 -10.24 -20.00 -15.81
CA PRO A 432 -9.57 -18.81 -15.30
C PRO A 432 -10.34 -17.50 -15.62
N ASP A 433 -11.37 -17.58 -16.47
CA ASP A 433 -12.22 -16.45 -16.84
C ASP A 433 -13.55 -16.49 -16.07
N PHE A 434 -13.81 -15.46 -15.25
CA PHE A 434 -15.03 -15.42 -14.44
C PHE A 434 -16.32 -15.28 -15.25
N TYR A 435 -16.31 -14.66 -16.44
CA TYR A 435 -17.49 -14.63 -17.30
C TYR A 435 -17.89 -16.05 -17.69
N GLN A 436 -16.93 -16.90 -18.07
CA GLN A 436 -17.20 -18.31 -18.39
C GLN A 436 -17.71 -19.08 -17.17
N ASN A 437 -17.14 -18.83 -15.98
CA ASN A 437 -17.60 -19.44 -14.74
C ASN A 437 -19.05 -19.03 -14.41
N TYR A 438 -19.39 -17.75 -14.54
CA TYR A 438 -20.74 -17.25 -14.31
C TYR A 438 -21.75 -17.83 -15.30
N GLN A 439 -21.43 -17.88 -16.60
CA GLN A 439 -22.31 -18.50 -17.59
C GLN A 439 -22.52 -20.00 -17.32
N LYS A 440 -21.49 -20.69 -16.87
CA LYS A 440 -21.59 -22.09 -16.47
C LYS A 440 -22.43 -22.28 -15.21
N ALA A 441 -22.29 -21.41 -14.21
CA ALA A 441 -23.12 -21.38 -13.03
C ALA A 441 -24.61 -21.14 -13.37
N LYS A 442 -24.90 -20.16 -14.23
CA LYS A 442 -26.25 -19.87 -14.72
C LYS A 442 -26.86 -21.08 -15.43
N PHE A 443 -26.08 -21.74 -16.29
CA PHE A 443 -26.49 -22.99 -16.93
C PHE A 443 -26.87 -24.08 -15.92
N PHE A 444 -26.07 -24.29 -14.88
CA PHE A 444 -26.41 -25.31 -13.87
C PHE A 444 -27.65 -24.94 -13.08
N LEU A 445 -27.77 -23.71 -12.59
CA LEU A 445 -28.93 -23.28 -11.80
C LEU A 445 -30.25 -23.32 -12.59
N ASP A 446 -30.21 -23.06 -13.89
CA ASP A 446 -31.37 -23.24 -14.78
C ASP A 446 -31.77 -24.72 -14.86
N ASN A 447 -30.82 -25.62 -15.14
CA ASN A 447 -31.11 -27.05 -15.29
C ASN A 447 -31.37 -27.78 -13.96
N GLU A 448 -30.87 -27.29 -12.84
CA GLU A 448 -31.01 -27.89 -11.51
C GLU A 448 -32.23 -27.35 -10.77
N MET A 449 -32.48 -26.03 -10.85
CA MET A 449 -33.47 -25.36 -10.01
C MET A 449 -34.47 -24.50 -10.80
N GLY A 450 -34.35 -24.42 -12.13
CA GLY A 450 -35.18 -23.55 -12.98
C GLY A 450 -34.93 -22.06 -12.76
N ILE A 451 -33.71 -21.68 -12.33
CA ILE A 451 -33.33 -20.29 -12.09
C ILE A 451 -32.56 -19.77 -13.31
N ASP A 452 -33.23 -18.98 -14.16
CA ASP A 452 -32.67 -18.39 -15.39
C ASP A 452 -32.56 -16.85 -15.36
N ASN A 453 -33.23 -16.21 -14.39
CA ASN A 453 -33.42 -14.76 -14.29
C ASN A 453 -32.37 -14.05 -13.43
N LEU A 454 -31.10 -14.22 -13.78
CA LEU A 454 -29.97 -13.56 -13.11
C LEU A 454 -29.47 -12.35 -13.91
N ASP A 455 -29.14 -11.26 -13.22
CA ASP A 455 -28.61 -9.99 -13.76
C ASP A 455 -27.07 -9.84 -13.61
N GLY A 456 -26.45 -10.81 -12.94
CA GLY A 456 -25.01 -10.86 -12.74
C GLY A 456 -24.59 -11.89 -11.69
N GLY A 457 -23.28 -12.02 -11.53
CA GLY A 457 -22.65 -12.95 -10.61
C GLY A 457 -21.52 -12.27 -9.82
N ILE A 458 -21.40 -12.64 -8.56
CA ILE A 458 -20.32 -12.23 -7.66
C ILE A 458 -19.72 -13.51 -7.08
N LEU A 459 -18.42 -13.70 -7.20
CA LEU A 459 -17.72 -14.76 -6.49
C LEU A 459 -16.95 -14.17 -5.32
N LEU A 460 -17.13 -14.77 -4.15
CA LEU A 460 -16.51 -14.39 -2.89
C LEU A 460 -15.71 -15.56 -2.36
N THR A 461 -14.41 -15.40 -2.23
CA THR A 461 -13.60 -16.43 -1.59
C THR A 461 -13.69 -16.36 -0.06
N THR A 462 -13.28 -17.42 0.63
CA THR A 462 -13.08 -17.40 2.09
C THR A 462 -12.22 -16.21 2.52
N SER A 463 -11.15 -15.90 1.78
CA SER A 463 -10.29 -14.74 2.07
C SER A 463 -10.99 -13.39 1.85
N ALA A 464 -11.92 -13.27 0.89
CA ALA A 464 -12.76 -12.06 0.77
C ALA A 464 -13.65 -11.86 2.00
N ILE A 465 -14.25 -12.94 2.53
CA ILE A 465 -15.06 -12.86 3.75
C ILE A 465 -14.18 -12.41 4.94
N GLN A 466 -12.94 -12.92 5.06
CA GLN A 466 -12.00 -12.46 6.09
C GLN A 466 -11.67 -10.96 5.96
N ASN A 467 -11.51 -10.45 4.73
CA ASN A 467 -11.33 -9.01 4.49
C ASN A 467 -12.58 -8.22 4.92
N LEU A 468 -13.80 -8.70 4.62
CA LEU A 468 -15.03 -8.05 5.07
C LEU A 468 -15.15 -8.05 6.60
N LEU A 469 -14.81 -9.15 7.27
CA LEU A 469 -14.75 -9.24 8.74
C LEU A 469 -13.70 -8.30 9.35
N GLN A 470 -12.62 -7.99 8.63
CA GLN A 470 -11.67 -6.96 9.06
C GLN A 470 -12.32 -5.56 9.09
N ALA A 471 -13.31 -5.29 8.24
CA ALA A 471 -14.08 -4.04 8.26
C ALA A 471 -15.04 -4.00 9.45
N THR A 472 -15.89 -5.03 9.59
CA THR A 472 -16.98 -5.10 10.59
C THR A 472 -16.50 -5.35 12.02
N GLY A 473 -15.40 -6.09 12.18
CA GLY A 473 -14.92 -6.53 13.49
C GLY A 473 -15.52 -7.89 13.90
N ASP A 474 -15.60 -8.12 15.20
CA ASP A 474 -16.14 -9.34 15.78
C ASP A 474 -17.66 -9.43 15.54
N LEU A 475 -18.14 -10.58 15.07
CA LEU A 475 -19.54 -10.91 14.88
C LEU A 475 -19.98 -11.95 15.89
N ASP A 476 -20.95 -11.63 16.72
CA ASP A 476 -21.59 -12.63 17.58
C ASP A 476 -22.60 -13.42 16.76
N ILE A 477 -22.49 -14.75 16.79
CA ILE A 477 -23.38 -15.70 16.12
C ILE A 477 -24.20 -16.42 17.20
N PRO A 478 -25.37 -15.88 17.60
CA PRO A 478 -26.09 -16.36 18.78
C PRO A 478 -26.54 -17.82 18.67
N ASP A 479 -26.96 -18.23 17.47
CA ASP A 479 -27.43 -19.60 17.18
C ASP A 479 -26.37 -20.66 17.46
N PHE A 480 -25.08 -20.28 17.40
CA PHE A 480 -23.94 -21.15 17.62
C PHE A 480 -23.19 -20.83 18.92
N GLN A 481 -23.54 -19.75 19.61
CA GLN A 481 -22.81 -19.23 20.79
C GLN A 481 -21.31 -18.99 20.49
N GLU A 482 -21.03 -18.49 19.29
CA GLU A 482 -19.67 -18.29 18.78
C GLU A 482 -19.44 -16.83 18.38
N THR A 483 -18.24 -16.32 18.61
CA THR A 483 -17.80 -15.03 18.05
C THR A 483 -16.91 -15.27 16.84
N VAL A 484 -17.31 -14.80 15.67
CA VAL A 484 -16.60 -14.96 14.40
C VAL A 484 -15.89 -13.68 14.01
N ASN A 485 -14.62 -13.77 13.61
CA ASN A 485 -13.83 -12.65 13.12
C ASN A 485 -12.84 -13.08 12.05
N LYS A 486 -12.05 -12.14 11.51
CA LYS A 486 -11.12 -12.39 10.40
C LYS A 486 -10.13 -13.54 10.69
N ASP A 487 -9.74 -13.72 11.95
CA ASP A 487 -8.67 -14.64 12.36
C ASP A 487 -9.19 -16.06 12.62
N ASN A 488 -10.43 -16.18 13.13
CA ASN A 488 -11.01 -17.49 13.46
C ASN A 488 -12.05 -17.99 12.44
N PHE A 489 -12.54 -17.14 11.53
CA PHE A 489 -13.63 -17.48 10.60
C PHE A 489 -13.36 -18.77 9.84
N TYR A 490 -12.18 -18.92 9.25
CA TYR A 490 -11.82 -20.11 8.49
C TYR A 490 -11.90 -21.38 9.35
N LEU A 491 -11.28 -21.38 10.53
CA LEU A 491 -11.25 -22.55 11.42
C LEU A 491 -12.65 -22.92 11.92
N LYS A 492 -13.49 -21.93 12.21
CA LYS A 492 -14.88 -22.16 12.64
C LYS A 492 -15.75 -22.65 11.50
N ALA A 493 -15.68 -22.00 10.33
CA ALA A 493 -16.40 -22.44 9.13
C ALA A 493 -16.03 -23.88 8.77
N GLN A 494 -14.76 -24.23 8.91
CA GLN A 494 -14.25 -25.59 8.72
C GLN A 494 -14.83 -26.57 9.75
N LEU A 495 -14.77 -26.23 11.04
CA LEU A 495 -15.32 -27.05 12.12
C LEU A 495 -16.80 -27.37 11.89
N TYR A 496 -17.62 -26.35 11.60
CA TYR A 496 -19.06 -26.51 11.40
C TYR A 496 -19.45 -27.07 10.02
N ALA A 497 -18.52 -27.07 9.06
CA ALA A 497 -18.72 -27.77 7.78
C ALA A 497 -18.46 -29.28 7.89
N GLU A 498 -17.64 -29.73 8.85
CA GLU A 498 -17.11 -31.10 8.88
C GLU A 498 -17.43 -31.90 10.14
N SER A 499 -17.73 -31.26 11.26
CA SER A 499 -18.29 -31.95 12.42
C SER A 499 -19.66 -32.52 12.04
N GLU A 500 -19.82 -33.84 12.18
CA GLU A 500 -21.07 -34.56 11.92
C GLU A 500 -21.65 -34.42 10.49
N PHE A 501 -20.79 -34.41 9.46
CA PHE A 501 -21.29 -34.46 8.08
C PHE A 501 -21.96 -35.81 7.77
N PHE A 502 -23.29 -35.78 7.63
CA PHE A 502 -24.11 -36.83 6.99
C PHE A 502 -24.99 -36.19 5.89
N PRO A 503 -25.35 -36.92 4.82
CA PRO A 503 -26.22 -36.41 3.76
C PRO A 503 -27.53 -35.84 4.33
N GLY A 504 -27.79 -34.55 4.08
CA GLY A 504 -28.96 -33.82 4.61
C GLY A 504 -28.69 -32.94 5.84
N SER A 505 -27.47 -32.96 6.41
CA SER A 505 -27.11 -32.05 7.52
C SER A 505 -27.19 -30.58 7.08
N GLN A 506 -28.02 -29.80 7.79
CA GLN A 506 -28.23 -28.37 7.54
C GLN A 506 -27.25 -27.49 8.31
N GLN A 507 -26.32 -28.07 9.07
CA GLN A 507 -25.49 -27.33 10.04
C GLN A 507 -24.55 -26.33 9.35
N LYS A 508 -23.87 -26.74 8.27
CA LYS A 508 -23.03 -25.86 7.45
C LYS A 508 -23.81 -24.69 6.87
N LYS A 509 -24.96 -24.99 6.25
CA LYS A 509 -25.88 -24.00 5.67
C LYS A 509 -26.38 -23.01 6.74
N ARG A 510 -26.75 -23.52 7.92
CA ARG A 510 -27.17 -22.71 9.07
C ARG A 510 -26.04 -21.84 9.60
N PHE A 511 -24.83 -22.37 9.78
CA PHE A 511 -23.69 -21.59 10.28
C PHE A 511 -23.33 -20.46 9.33
N LEU A 512 -23.10 -20.76 8.05
CA LEU A 512 -22.74 -19.75 7.08
C LEU A 512 -23.90 -18.76 6.85
N GLY A 513 -25.14 -19.23 6.87
CA GLY A 513 -26.33 -18.39 6.85
C GLY A 513 -26.38 -17.41 8.01
N SER A 514 -26.17 -17.88 9.25
CA SER A 514 -26.11 -17.03 10.44
C SER A 514 -24.94 -16.04 10.38
N VAL A 515 -23.75 -16.46 9.93
CA VAL A 515 -22.61 -15.55 9.72
C VAL A 515 -22.93 -14.47 8.68
N MET A 516 -23.51 -14.84 7.54
CA MET A 516 -23.85 -13.87 6.50
C MET A 516 -24.93 -12.90 6.95
N ASN A 517 -25.97 -13.39 7.64
CA ASN A 517 -27.02 -12.54 8.20
C ASN A 517 -26.44 -11.54 9.19
N GLN A 518 -25.59 -11.99 10.12
CA GLN A 518 -24.93 -11.10 11.08
C GLN A 518 -23.99 -10.11 10.37
N LEU A 519 -23.22 -10.56 9.37
CA LEU A 519 -22.36 -9.68 8.58
C LEU A 519 -23.15 -8.57 7.89
N ILE A 520 -24.30 -8.89 7.29
CA ILE A 520 -25.17 -7.91 6.63
C ILE A 520 -25.74 -6.91 7.63
N LEU A 521 -26.19 -7.37 8.79
CA LEU A 521 -26.69 -6.49 9.86
C LEU A 521 -25.58 -5.53 10.33
N THR A 522 -24.37 -6.03 10.55
CA THR A 522 -23.24 -5.21 11.01
C THR A 522 -22.70 -4.28 9.94
N ILE A 523 -22.82 -4.61 8.65
CA ILE A 523 -22.42 -3.75 7.53
C ILE A 523 -23.14 -2.40 7.58
N ALA A 524 -24.42 -2.37 7.98
CA ALA A 524 -25.21 -1.14 8.06
C ALA A 524 -24.65 -0.12 9.06
N ASP A 525 -23.92 -0.58 10.09
CA ASP A 525 -23.32 0.24 11.15
C ASP A 525 -21.80 0.42 10.99
N THR A 526 -21.21 -0.17 9.94
CA THR A 526 -19.76 -0.12 9.68
C THR A 526 -19.37 1.18 8.96
N SER A 527 -18.16 1.67 9.22
CA SER A 527 -17.58 2.79 8.46
C SER A 527 -17.59 2.50 6.95
N PRO A 528 -18.33 3.27 6.12
CA PRO A 528 -18.43 3.01 4.68
C PRO A 528 -17.07 3.04 3.97
N LEU A 529 -16.17 3.93 4.42
CA LEU A 529 -14.82 4.02 3.85
C LEU A 529 -14.00 2.76 4.15
N LYS A 530 -14.07 2.24 5.38
CA LYS A 530 -13.34 1.02 5.78
C LYS A 530 -13.92 -0.21 5.10
N LEU A 531 -15.24 -0.28 4.97
CA LEU A 531 -15.92 -1.34 4.22
C LEU A 531 -15.49 -1.33 2.76
N PHE A 532 -15.54 -0.16 2.12
CA PHE A 532 -15.13 -0.02 0.73
C PHE A 532 -13.65 -0.37 0.53
N GLU A 533 -12.77 0.04 1.45
CA GLU A 533 -11.35 -0.33 1.41
C GLU A 533 -11.16 -1.85 1.40
N MET A 534 -11.89 -2.59 2.25
CA MET A 534 -11.81 -4.06 2.30
C MET A 534 -12.47 -4.74 1.09
N VAL A 535 -13.55 -4.17 0.55
CA VAL A 535 -14.18 -4.62 -0.71
C VAL A 535 -13.20 -4.42 -1.87
N LYS A 536 -12.65 -3.21 -2.03
CA LYS A 536 -11.66 -2.88 -3.04
C LYS A 536 -10.43 -3.78 -2.92
N LYS A 537 -9.91 -3.99 -1.70
CA LYS A 537 -8.80 -4.92 -1.47
C LYS A 537 -9.14 -6.31 -1.97
N SER A 538 -10.35 -6.81 -1.68
CA SER A 538 -10.79 -8.13 -2.15
C SER A 538 -10.91 -8.20 -3.67
N LEU A 539 -11.36 -7.13 -4.33
CA LEU A 539 -11.45 -7.03 -5.78
C LEU A 539 -10.07 -6.95 -6.46
N ASP A 540 -9.16 -6.11 -5.93
CA ASP A 540 -7.79 -5.98 -6.44
C ASP A 540 -7.00 -7.29 -6.27
N GLU A 541 -7.16 -7.97 -5.13
CA GLU A 541 -6.54 -9.26 -4.82
C GLU A 541 -7.24 -10.45 -5.49
N LYS A 542 -8.28 -10.21 -6.32
CA LYS A 542 -9.12 -11.24 -6.97
C LYS A 542 -9.70 -12.26 -5.99
N GLN A 543 -9.88 -11.88 -4.73
CA GLN A 543 -10.65 -12.66 -3.75
C GLN A 543 -12.15 -12.43 -3.90
N MET A 544 -12.51 -11.32 -4.56
CA MET A 544 -13.84 -11.00 -5.02
C MET A 544 -13.76 -10.69 -6.51
N VAL A 545 -14.70 -11.18 -7.31
CA VAL A 545 -14.85 -10.80 -8.72
C VAL A 545 -16.33 -10.61 -9.05
N ILE A 546 -16.63 -9.67 -9.94
CA ILE A 546 -18.00 -9.23 -10.23
C ILE A 546 -18.24 -9.20 -11.75
N TYR A 547 -19.27 -9.89 -12.20
CA TYR A 547 -19.77 -9.81 -13.56
C TYR A 547 -21.22 -9.35 -13.54
N VAL A 548 -21.59 -8.42 -14.42
CA VAL A 548 -22.93 -7.85 -14.55
C VAL A 548 -23.38 -8.00 -16.00
N ASP A 549 -24.62 -8.42 -16.23
CA ASP A 549 -25.13 -8.66 -17.59
C ASP A 549 -25.32 -7.34 -18.38
N ASN A 550 -25.42 -6.19 -17.69
CA ASN A 550 -25.46 -4.89 -18.33
C ASN A 550 -24.08 -4.51 -18.92
N PRO A 551 -23.93 -4.39 -20.25
CA PRO A 551 -22.62 -4.18 -20.87
C PRO A 551 -21.93 -2.86 -20.50
N GLN A 552 -22.71 -1.78 -20.28
CA GLN A 552 -22.15 -0.48 -19.89
C GLN A 552 -21.57 -0.52 -18.48
N VAL A 553 -22.23 -1.25 -17.58
CA VAL A 553 -21.74 -1.44 -16.21
C VAL A 553 -20.55 -2.39 -16.20
N GLN A 554 -20.63 -3.48 -16.97
CA GLN A 554 -19.58 -4.49 -17.06
C GLN A 554 -18.25 -3.90 -17.54
N GLN A 555 -18.29 -2.99 -18.52
CA GLN A 555 -17.10 -2.31 -19.02
C GLN A 555 -16.33 -1.61 -17.89
N SER A 556 -17.03 -0.93 -16.97
CA SER A 556 -16.41 -0.26 -15.82
C SER A 556 -15.74 -1.25 -14.85
N PHE A 557 -16.29 -2.47 -14.69
CA PHE A 557 -15.63 -3.52 -13.91
C PHE A 557 -14.43 -4.12 -14.65
N ASP A 558 -14.49 -4.26 -15.98
CA ASP A 558 -13.38 -4.72 -16.81
C ASP A 558 -12.21 -3.72 -16.81
N GLU A 559 -12.49 -2.41 -16.90
CA GLU A 559 -11.48 -1.33 -16.84
C GLU A 559 -10.72 -1.29 -15.50
N LEU A 560 -11.40 -1.69 -14.42
CA LEU A 560 -10.80 -1.84 -13.08
C LEU A 560 -10.22 -3.24 -12.85
N TYR A 561 -10.31 -4.14 -13.84
CA TYR A 561 -9.94 -5.56 -13.78
C TYR A 561 -10.76 -6.38 -12.75
N TRP A 562 -11.79 -5.81 -12.14
CA TRP A 562 -12.58 -6.41 -11.06
C TRP A 562 -13.52 -7.52 -11.53
N SER A 563 -13.65 -7.70 -12.83
CA SER A 563 -14.45 -8.76 -13.42
C SER A 563 -13.82 -10.14 -13.38
N GLY A 564 -12.50 -10.24 -13.19
CA GLY A 564 -11.81 -11.54 -13.23
C GLY A 564 -11.83 -12.20 -14.61
N ARG A 565 -12.03 -11.43 -15.69
CA ARG A 565 -11.87 -11.93 -17.06
C ARG A 565 -10.41 -12.23 -17.36
N THR A 566 -10.17 -13.19 -18.25
CA THR A 566 -8.82 -13.37 -18.82
C THR A 566 -8.49 -12.15 -19.67
N LEU A 567 -7.31 -11.56 -19.48
CA LEU A 567 -6.92 -10.33 -20.18
C LEU A 567 -6.39 -10.64 -21.57
N SER A 568 -6.83 -9.87 -22.56
CA SER A 568 -6.31 -9.87 -23.93
C SER A 568 -5.47 -8.60 -24.13
N PRO A 569 -4.24 -8.52 -23.59
CA PRO A 569 -3.51 -7.26 -23.53
C PRO A 569 -3.11 -6.78 -24.93
N THR A 570 -3.37 -5.51 -25.19
CA THR A 570 -2.93 -4.80 -26.40
C THR A 570 -1.81 -3.82 -26.05
N CYS A 571 -1.07 -3.35 -27.06
CA CYS A 571 -0.05 -2.35 -26.84
C CYS A 571 -0.67 -1.04 -26.31
N SER A 572 -0.21 -0.56 -25.16
CA SER A 572 -0.75 0.65 -24.52
C SER A 572 -0.35 1.97 -25.20
N GLN A 573 0.48 1.94 -26.25
CA GLN A 573 1.10 3.13 -26.87
C GLN A 573 0.92 3.15 -28.39
N ASN A 574 0.95 4.35 -28.98
CA ASN A 574 0.81 4.59 -30.43
C ASN A 574 1.98 4.07 -31.30
N ASN A 575 3.00 3.43 -30.72
CA ASN A 575 4.11 2.81 -31.45
C ASN A 575 3.71 1.43 -31.99
N GLN A 576 2.74 1.40 -32.91
CA GLN A 576 2.09 0.18 -33.42
C GLN A 576 3.05 -0.81 -34.12
N GLY A 577 4.29 -0.42 -34.43
CA GLY A 577 5.26 -1.25 -35.17
C GLY A 577 6.42 -1.87 -34.36
N ASN A 578 6.73 -1.41 -33.15
CA ASN A 578 7.84 -1.94 -32.33
C ASN A 578 7.43 -2.11 -30.86
N CYS A 579 6.20 -2.60 -30.66
CA CYS A 579 5.64 -2.88 -29.35
C CYS A 579 5.40 -4.37 -29.19
N ILE A 580 6.07 -4.98 -28.21
CA ILE A 580 5.95 -6.41 -27.92
C ILE A 580 5.17 -6.54 -26.62
N VAL A 581 3.98 -7.13 -26.73
CA VAL A 581 3.12 -7.46 -25.59
C VAL A 581 3.37 -8.91 -25.21
N ASP A 582 3.85 -9.10 -23.99
CA ASP A 582 4.07 -10.39 -23.37
C ASP A 582 3.01 -10.60 -22.28
N PHE A 583 2.40 -11.78 -22.27
CA PHE A 583 1.31 -12.12 -21.36
C PHE A 583 1.67 -13.40 -20.63
N LEU A 584 1.65 -13.33 -19.30
CA LEU A 584 1.97 -14.45 -18.44
C LEU A 584 0.84 -14.62 -17.44
N PHE A 585 0.13 -15.74 -17.51
CA PHE A 585 -0.93 -16.04 -16.57
C PHE A 585 -0.88 -17.51 -16.12
N PRO A 586 -0.10 -17.81 -15.05
CA PRO A 586 0.01 -19.15 -14.49
C PRO A 586 -1.03 -19.35 -13.38
N PHE A 587 -1.91 -20.34 -13.53
CA PHE A 587 -2.97 -20.64 -12.58
C PHE A 587 -3.04 -22.12 -12.20
N ASP A 588 -3.48 -22.36 -10.97
CA ASP A 588 -3.51 -23.66 -10.33
C ASP A 588 -4.94 -24.23 -10.27
N ALA A 589 -5.05 -25.55 -10.31
CA ALA A 589 -6.25 -26.29 -9.99
C ALA A 589 -5.91 -27.41 -9.01
N ASN A 590 -6.27 -27.26 -7.74
CA ASN A 590 -6.03 -28.28 -6.72
C ASN A 590 -7.03 -29.43 -6.84
N LEU A 591 -6.62 -30.51 -7.49
CA LEU A 591 -7.42 -31.72 -7.68
C LEU A 591 -7.04 -32.82 -6.67
N GLY A 592 -6.53 -32.43 -5.49
CA GLY A 592 -6.14 -33.33 -4.40
C GLY A 592 -7.27 -33.69 -3.44
N VAL A 593 -8.48 -33.13 -3.61
CA VAL A 593 -9.64 -33.30 -2.70
C VAL A 593 -9.26 -33.01 -1.24
N ASN A 594 -8.55 -31.91 -1.04
CA ASN A 594 -8.06 -31.44 0.26
C ASN A 594 -7.92 -29.92 0.23
N LYS A 595 -7.66 -29.33 1.40
CA LYS A 595 -7.52 -27.88 1.58
C LYS A 595 -6.04 -27.46 1.63
N ALA A 596 -5.19 -28.17 0.88
CA ALA A 596 -3.74 -27.97 0.94
C ALA A 596 -3.29 -26.55 0.59
N ASN A 597 -4.08 -25.78 -0.19
CA ASN A 597 -3.72 -24.39 -0.54
C ASN A 597 -3.55 -23.49 0.69
N PHE A 598 -4.15 -23.83 1.84
CA PHE A 598 -3.89 -23.14 3.11
C PHE A 598 -2.40 -23.19 3.53
N TYR A 599 -1.70 -24.26 3.13
CA TYR A 599 -0.29 -24.51 3.49
C TYR A 599 0.69 -24.28 2.34
N ILE A 600 0.21 -23.94 1.14
CA ILE A 600 1.04 -23.72 -0.04
C ILE A 600 1.55 -22.30 -0.08
N THR A 601 2.86 -22.14 -0.28
CA THR A 601 3.45 -20.88 -0.76
C THR A 601 4.00 -21.06 -2.17
N ARG A 602 3.85 -20.02 -3.00
CA ARG A 602 4.15 -20.08 -4.43
C ARG A 602 4.94 -18.88 -4.97
N PRO A 603 6.21 -18.67 -4.59
CA PRO A 603 7.01 -17.62 -5.20
C PRO A 603 7.23 -17.86 -6.70
N ILE A 604 7.14 -16.77 -7.47
CA ILE A 604 7.25 -16.75 -8.93
C ILE A 604 8.47 -15.91 -9.33
N ALA A 605 9.27 -16.41 -10.28
CA ALA A 605 10.36 -15.63 -10.86
C ALA A 605 10.33 -15.72 -12.38
N LEU A 606 10.53 -14.59 -13.06
CA LEU A 606 10.68 -14.51 -14.51
C LEU A 606 12.04 -13.91 -14.84
N ALA A 607 12.91 -14.72 -15.45
CA ALA A 607 14.16 -14.25 -16.03
C ALA A 607 14.00 -14.08 -17.54
N THR A 608 14.06 -12.83 -18.01
CA THR A 608 13.97 -12.45 -19.42
C THR A 608 15.36 -12.09 -19.95
N SER A 609 15.74 -12.65 -21.10
CA SER A 609 16.97 -12.29 -21.81
C SER A 609 16.64 -11.78 -23.21
N ILE A 610 17.07 -10.56 -23.51
CA ILE A 610 16.95 -9.94 -24.82
C ILE A 610 18.30 -10.10 -25.55
N GLY A 611 18.28 -10.70 -26.74
CA GLY A 611 19.45 -10.88 -27.59
C GLY A 611 19.79 -9.63 -28.40
N GLU A 612 21.02 -9.53 -28.91
CA GLU A 612 21.45 -8.42 -29.79
C GLU A 612 20.59 -8.35 -31.07
N ASP A 613 20.13 -9.51 -31.56
CA ASP A 613 19.20 -9.64 -32.70
C ASP A 613 17.76 -9.26 -32.35
N GLY A 614 17.47 -8.93 -31.08
CA GLY A 614 16.15 -8.58 -30.58
C GLY A 614 15.27 -9.76 -30.18
N THR A 615 15.76 -11.00 -30.21
CA THR A 615 15.04 -12.16 -29.65
C THR A 615 14.78 -11.99 -28.16
N ILE A 616 13.62 -12.45 -27.71
CA ILE A 616 13.24 -12.43 -26.30
C ILE A 616 13.03 -13.87 -25.85
N SER A 617 13.78 -14.26 -24.83
CA SER A 617 13.71 -15.59 -24.21
C SER A 617 13.43 -15.46 -22.73
N HIS A 618 12.70 -16.43 -22.18
CA HIS A 618 12.24 -16.44 -20.81
C HIS A 618 12.59 -17.75 -20.13
N VAL A 619 12.87 -17.65 -18.83
CA VAL A 619 12.84 -18.77 -17.89
C VAL A 619 11.86 -18.40 -16.78
N LEU A 620 10.66 -18.95 -16.84
CA LEU A 620 9.66 -18.87 -15.77
C LEU A 620 9.97 -19.93 -14.74
N THR A 621 10.10 -19.53 -13.48
CA THR A 621 10.29 -20.43 -12.34
C THR A 621 9.11 -20.30 -11.37
N LEU A 622 8.41 -21.40 -11.13
CA LEU A 622 7.35 -21.52 -10.12
C LEU A 622 7.85 -22.44 -9.03
N LYS A 623 7.98 -21.93 -7.81
CA LYS A 623 8.39 -22.72 -6.66
C LYS A 623 7.18 -22.96 -5.78
N TYR A 624 6.93 -24.20 -5.43
CA TYR A 624 5.87 -24.60 -4.52
C TYR A 624 6.49 -25.13 -3.25
N LYS A 625 6.02 -24.67 -2.10
CA LYS A 625 6.36 -25.26 -0.80
C LYS A 625 5.08 -25.69 -0.11
N ASN A 626 5.00 -26.96 0.24
CA ASN A 626 3.87 -27.54 0.95
C ASN A 626 4.21 -27.73 2.42
N ASN A 627 3.71 -26.83 3.28
CA ASN A 627 3.94 -26.87 4.72
C ASN A 627 2.91 -27.72 5.48
N SER A 628 2.04 -28.45 4.79
CA SER A 628 1.10 -29.35 5.45
C SER A 628 1.81 -30.59 6.00
N PHE A 629 1.16 -31.28 6.93
CA PHE A 629 1.64 -32.55 7.47
C PHE A 629 0.97 -33.71 6.75
N ALA A 630 1.68 -34.83 6.61
CA ALA A 630 1.09 -36.06 6.08
C ALA A 630 -0.02 -36.56 7.01
N ASP A 631 -1.10 -37.09 6.43
CA ASP A 631 -2.25 -37.70 7.12
C ASP A 631 -3.00 -36.79 8.11
N VAL A 632 -2.73 -35.49 8.11
CA VAL A 632 -3.47 -34.49 8.89
C VAL A 632 -4.39 -33.71 7.97
N PHE A 633 -5.66 -34.11 7.96
CA PHE A 633 -6.73 -33.36 7.30
C PHE A 633 -6.90 -31.99 7.98
N PRO A 634 -7.14 -30.88 7.24
CA PRO A 634 -7.46 -30.81 5.82
C PRO A 634 -6.25 -30.60 4.89
N GLY A 635 -5.02 -30.73 5.41
CA GLY A 635 -3.79 -30.68 4.61
C GLY A 635 -3.59 -31.92 3.75
N GLY A 636 -2.36 -32.11 3.25
CA GLY A 636 -1.99 -33.30 2.49
C GLY A 636 -1.25 -32.99 1.19
N ARG A 637 -1.23 -33.99 0.31
CA ARG A 637 -0.55 -33.90 -0.99
C ARG A 637 -1.25 -32.87 -1.88
N TYR A 638 -0.50 -31.89 -2.38
CA TYR A 638 -1.00 -30.90 -3.31
C TYR A 638 -0.93 -31.45 -4.73
N LYS A 639 -2.06 -31.97 -5.23
CA LYS A 639 -2.19 -32.49 -6.60
C LYS A 639 -2.73 -31.37 -7.49
N ASN A 640 -1.82 -30.64 -8.12
CA ASN A 640 -2.11 -29.43 -8.86
C ASN A 640 -2.10 -29.68 -10.38
N TYR A 641 -3.21 -29.46 -11.06
CA TYR A 641 -3.20 -29.34 -12.51
C TYR A 641 -2.86 -27.88 -12.86
N LEU A 642 -1.57 -27.63 -13.03
CA LEU A 642 -1.01 -26.32 -13.35
C LEU A 642 -1.26 -26.01 -14.83
N GLN A 643 -1.76 -24.80 -15.09
CA GLN A 643 -1.86 -24.25 -16.44
C GLN A 643 -1.13 -22.91 -16.53
N ILE A 644 -0.56 -22.63 -17.70
CA ILE A 644 0.08 -21.36 -18.02
C ILE A 644 -0.45 -20.87 -19.37
N LEU A 645 -0.93 -19.62 -19.38
CA LEU A 645 -1.26 -18.90 -20.60
C LEU A 645 -0.08 -18.00 -20.98
N LEU A 646 0.38 -18.18 -22.21
CA LEU A 646 1.46 -17.45 -22.84
C LEU A 646 0.94 -16.79 -24.14
N PRO A 647 1.68 -15.84 -24.74
CA PRO A 647 1.30 -15.29 -26.03
C PRO A 647 1.16 -16.42 -27.07
N LEU A 648 0.14 -16.35 -27.93
CA LEU A 648 -0.25 -17.43 -28.86
C LEU A 648 0.92 -18.01 -29.65
N HIS A 649 1.81 -17.16 -30.14
CA HIS A 649 2.95 -17.55 -30.97
C HIS A 649 4.27 -17.73 -30.20
N SER A 650 4.23 -17.80 -28.87
CA SER A 650 5.39 -18.21 -28.09
C SER A 650 5.81 -19.64 -28.44
N THR A 651 7.05 -20.02 -28.20
CA THR A 651 7.50 -21.41 -28.39
C THR A 651 8.12 -21.91 -27.10
N VAL A 652 7.55 -22.99 -26.56
CA VAL A 652 8.04 -23.64 -25.35
C VAL A 652 9.14 -24.61 -25.74
N ARG A 653 10.33 -24.39 -25.18
CA ARG A 653 11.52 -25.19 -25.46
C ARG A 653 11.65 -26.36 -24.49
N LYS A 654 11.40 -26.11 -23.21
CA LYS A 654 11.67 -27.07 -22.14
C LYS A 654 10.82 -26.80 -20.92
N ILE A 655 10.26 -27.85 -20.34
CA ILE A 655 9.59 -27.82 -19.04
C ILE A 655 10.31 -28.81 -18.13
N THR A 656 10.73 -28.38 -16.94
CA THR A 656 11.29 -29.28 -15.93
C THR A 656 10.57 -29.12 -14.60
N GLN A 657 10.47 -30.23 -13.87
CA GLN A 657 10.06 -30.28 -12.48
C GLN A 657 11.19 -30.92 -11.67
N ASN A 658 11.72 -30.20 -10.69
CA ASN A 658 12.87 -30.64 -9.86
C ASN A 658 14.06 -31.11 -10.72
N ASN A 659 14.36 -30.37 -11.80
CA ASN A 659 15.36 -30.68 -12.83
C ASN A 659 15.10 -31.94 -13.68
N THR A 660 13.95 -32.59 -13.52
CA THR A 660 13.51 -33.71 -14.37
C THR A 660 12.65 -33.17 -15.51
N LEU A 661 12.83 -33.69 -16.74
CA LEU A 661 12.06 -33.27 -17.91
C LEU A 661 10.58 -33.69 -17.76
N VAL A 662 9.65 -32.78 -18.06
CA VAL A 662 8.23 -33.11 -18.19
C VAL A 662 7.97 -33.40 -19.66
N GLU A 663 7.83 -34.67 -20.01
CA GLU A 663 7.62 -35.12 -21.40
C GLU A 663 6.15 -35.04 -21.82
N GLU A 664 5.22 -35.28 -20.89
CA GLU A 664 3.78 -35.22 -21.13
C GLU A 664 3.18 -33.94 -20.57
N PHE A 665 2.73 -33.06 -21.45
CA PHE A 665 1.94 -31.89 -21.11
C PHE A 665 0.92 -31.61 -22.21
N ASP A 666 -0.23 -31.07 -21.80
CA ASP A 666 -1.26 -30.59 -22.71
C ASP A 666 -0.80 -29.26 -23.31
N GLN A 667 -0.87 -29.15 -24.64
CA GLN A 667 -0.67 -27.88 -25.36
C GLN A 667 -1.87 -27.60 -26.24
N ARG A 668 -2.45 -26.40 -26.10
CA ARG A 668 -3.55 -25.91 -26.96
C ARG A 668 -3.25 -24.49 -27.40
N ASP A 669 -3.49 -24.22 -28.68
CA ASP A 669 -3.28 -22.92 -29.30
C ASP A 669 -4.65 -22.37 -29.71
N GLU A 670 -5.22 -21.50 -28.87
CA GLU A 670 -6.53 -20.87 -29.07
C GLU A 670 -6.34 -19.35 -29.20
N GLU A 671 -6.89 -18.56 -28.27
CA GLU A 671 -6.56 -17.13 -28.13
C GLU A 671 -5.15 -16.94 -27.53
N TYR A 672 -4.70 -17.92 -26.74
CA TYR A 672 -3.40 -17.98 -26.09
C TYR A 672 -2.73 -19.32 -26.39
N LYS A 673 -1.42 -19.41 -26.14
CA LYS A 673 -0.77 -20.70 -25.99
C LYS A 673 -0.99 -21.17 -24.55
N ILE A 674 -1.70 -22.27 -24.40
CA ILE A 674 -2.01 -22.89 -23.12
C ILE A 674 -1.14 -24.11 -22.94
N ILE A 675 -0.36 -24.13 -21.86
CA ILE A 675 0.39 -25.30 -21.39
C ILE A 675 -0.26 -25.81 -20.11
N GLY A 676 -0.58 -27.11 -20.03
CA GLY A 676 -1.18 -27.72 -18.86
C GLY A 676 -0.53 -29.05 -18.48
N PHE A 677 -0.25 -29.30 -17.21
CA PHE A 677 0.21 -30.61 -16.74
C PHE A 677 -0.04 -30.80 -15.25
N LEU A 678 -0.08 -32.06 -14.82
CA LEU A 678 -0.24 -32.40 -13.42
C LEU A 678 1.12 -32.31 -12.70
N SER A 679 1.15 -31.60 -11.58
CA SER A 679 2.29 -31.51 -10.67
C SER A 679 1.84 -31.88 -9.26
N GLU A 680 2.60 -32.74 -8.60
CA GLU A 680 2.35 -33.12 -7.21
C GLU A 680 3.42 -32.60 -6.27
N VAL A 681 3.00 -32.03 -5.14
CA VAL A 681 3.89 -31.58 -4.07
C VAL A 681 3.50 -32.29 -2.77
N PRO A 682 4.26 -33.30 -2.34
CA PRO A 682 4.04 -33.98 -1.06
C PRO A 682 4.06 -33.03 0.15
N PRO A 683 3.44 -33.41 1.28
CA PRO A 683 3.60 -32.70 2.56
C PRO A 683 5.07 -32.51 2.94
N GLN A 684 5.39 -31.40 3.63
CA GLN A 684 6.74 -31.04 4.07
C GLN A 684 7.81 -31.04 2.96
N SER A 685 7.40 -30.76 1.71
CA SER A 685 8.31 -30.79 0.57
C SER A 685 8.20 -29.54 -0.29
N GLU A 686 9.20 -29.35 -1.15
CA GLU A 686 9.27 -28.27 -2.11
C GLU A 686 9.37 -28.84 -3.53
N SER A 687 8.78 -28.15 -4.50
CA SER A 687 8.93 -28.46 -5.92
C SER A 687 9.21 -27.20 -6.73
N GLU A 688 10.19 -27.27 -7.61
CA GLU A 688 10.54 -26.20 -8.55
C GLU A 688 10.18 -26.61 -9.97
N ILE A 689 9.32 -25.82 -10.60
CA ILE A 689 8.94 -25.95 -12.00
C ILE A 689 9.64 -24.84 -12.79
N LYS A 690 10.32 -25.20 -13.88
CA LYS A 690 10.96 -24.26 -14.80
C LYS A 690 10.43 -24.44 -16.21
N ILE A 691 10.05 -23.34 -16.85
CA ILE A 691 9.56 -23.32 -18.22
C ILE A 691 10.44 -22.37 -19.02
N GLU A 692 11.17 -22.91 -19.99
CA GLU A 692 11.96 -22.15 -20.95
C GLU A 692 11.12 -21.93 -22.21
N TYR A 693 10.91 -20.68 -22.60
CA TYR A 693 10.17 -20.33 -23.81
C TYR A 693 10.72 -19.06 -24.46
N PHE A 694 10.38 -18.83 -25.73
CA PHE A 694 10.72 -17.60 -26.44
C PHE A 694 9.51 -17.00 -27.12
N LEU A 695 9.52 -15.68 -27.30
CA LEU A 695 8.51 -14.96 -28.06
C LEU A 695 8.85 -15.02 -29.54
N SER A 696 7.83 -15.09 -30.41
CA SER A 696 8.03 -15.05 -31.87
C SER A 696 8.44 -13.66 -32.37
N GLN A 697 7.97 -12.61 -31.69
CA GLN A 697 8.29 -11.23 -32.04
C GLN A 697 9.69 -10.86 -31.56
N LYS A 698 10.38 -10.03 -32.34
CA LYS A 698 11.72 -9.51 -32.03
C LYS A 698 11.73 -7.99 -32.07
N PHE A 699 12.56 -7.37 -31.25
CA PHE A 699 12.75 -5.92 -31.31
C PHE A 699 13.46 -5.50 -32.59
N SER A 700 12.84 -4.54 -33.28
CA SER A 700 13.43 -3.86 -34.43
C SER A 700 14.28 -2.66 -33.99
N ARG A 701 15.13 -2.17 -34.90
CA ARG A 701 15.96 -0.97 -34.70
C ARG A 701 15.08 0.25 -34.40
N GLY A 702 15.56 1.15 -33.54
CA GLY A 702 14.87 2.37 -33.13
C GLY A 702 14.14 2.22 -31.81
N SER A 703 13.22 3.15 -31.54
CA SER A 703 12.42 3.16 -30.31
C SER A 703 11.41 2.01 -30.31
N GLY A 704 11.22 1.38 -29.16
CA GLY A 704 10.26 0.29 -28.98
C GLY A 704 9.77 0.17 -27.54
N THR A 705 8.77 -0.68 -27.34
CA THR A 705 8.13 -0.90 -26.04
C THR A 705 8.03 -2.40 -25.76
N TYR A 706 8.48 -2.82 -24.59
CA TYR A 706 8.17 -4.13 -24.02
C TYR A 706 7.09 -3.95 -22.95
N GLN A 707 5.96 -4.64 -23.11
CA GLN A 707 4.88 -4.64 -22.14
C GLN A 707 4.64 -6.06 -21.63
N LEU A 708 5.06 -6.35 -20.40
CA LEU A 708 4.78 -7.61 -19.72
C LEU A 708 3.55 -7.46 -18.84
N VAL A 709 2.53 -8.26 -19.11
CA VAL A 709 1.30 -8.35 -18.32
C VAL A 709 1.28 -9.68 -17.57
N LEU A 710 1.38 -9.59 -16.25
CA LEU A 710 1.27 -10.72 -15.33
C LEU A 710 -0.10 -10.67 -14.64
N GLN A 711 -0.98 -11.60 -15.00
CA GLN A 711 -2.33 -11.66 -14.44
C GLN A 711 -2.37 -12.55 -13.18
N LYS A 712 -3.11 -12.08 -12.17
CA LYS A 712 -3.35 -12.81 -10.92
C LYS A 712 -4.54 -13.76 -11.09
N GLN A 713 -4.38 -15.01 -10.63
CA GLN A 713 -5.47 -15.98 -10.56
C GLN A 713 -6.49 -15.61 -9.47
N ILE A 714 -7.78 -15.76 -9.79
CA ILE A 714 -8.88 -15.61 -8.84
C ILE A 714 -8.68 -16.55 -7.64
N GLY A 715 -8.87 -16.03 -6.42
CA GLY A 715 -8.74 -16.76 -5.17
C GLY A 715 -7.33 -17.16 -4.74
N SER A 716 -6.32 -17.02 -5.61
CA SER A 716 -4.94 -17.37 -5.27
C SER A 716 -4.38 -16.48 -4.15
N PRO A 717 -3.58 -17.02 -3.21
CA PRO A 717 -2.85 -16.21 -2.24
C PRO A 717 -1.93 -15.20 -2.93
N ASN A 718 -1.64 -14.09 -2.26
CA ASN A 718 -0.62 -13.15 -2.71
C ASN A 718 0.74 -13.85 -2.72
N SER A 719 1.47 -13.72 -3.83
CA SER A 719 2.72 -14.44 -4.06
C SER A 719 3.84 -13.47 -4.39
N ASP A 720 5.05 -13.74 -3.91
CA ASP A 720 6.22 -12.94 -4.27
C ASP A 720 6.57 -13.13 -5.76
N PHE A 721 6.94 -12.04 -6.42
CA PHE A 721 7.35 -12.02 -7.81
C PHE A 721 8.70 -11.34 -7.98
N GLN A 722 9.60 -12.02 -8.69
CA GLN A 722 10.91 -11.51 -9.07
C GLN A 722 11.02 -11.40 -10.59
N LEU A 723 11.28 -10.20 -11.08
CA LEU A 723 11.53 -9.91 -12.48
C LEU A 723 13.01 -9.59 -12.67
N ASN A 724 13.67 -10.32 -13.57
CA ASN A 724 15.06 -10.09 -13.95
C ASN A 724 15.15 -10.00 -15.47
N ILE A 725 15.48 -8.83 -16.00
CA ILE A 725 15.64 -8.61 -17.45
C ILE A 725 17.10 -8.30 -17.75
N LYS A 726 17.71 -9.14 -18.58
CA LYS A 726 19.07 -8.94 -19.11
C LYS A 726 18.99 -8.28 -20.49
N LEU A 727 19.65 -7.14 -20.63
CA LEU A 727 19.70 -6.36 -21.87
C LEU A 727 21.03 -6.57 -22.62
N PRO A 728 21.02 -6.53 -23.96
CA PRO A 728 22.23 -6.57 -24.79
C PRO A 728 22.95 -5.21 -24.81
N SER A 729 24.10 -5.12 -25.48
CA SER A 729 24.90 -3.89 -25.60
C SER A 729 24.20 -2.78 -26.36
N ASN A 730 23.41 -3.13 -27.37
CA ASN A 730 22.80 -2.25 -28.35
C ASN A 730 21.37 -1.83 -27.98
N LEU A 731 20.95 -2.00 -26.71
CA LEU A 731 19.59 -1.72 -26.26
C LEU A 731 19.60 -0.92 -24.96
N TYR A 732 18.99 0.26 -24.99
CA TYR A 732 19.02 1.24 -23.90
C TYR A 732 17.61 1.52 -23.40
N VAL A 733 17.40 1.51 -22.08
CA VAL A 733 16.12 1.87 -21.46
C VAL A 733 15.96 3.39 -21.55
N SER A 734 14.83 3.86 -22.08
CA SER A 734 14.46 5.27 -22.07
C SER A 734 13.48 5.63 -20.95
N ARG A 735 12.54 4.73 -20.64
CA ARG A 735 11.52 4.93 -19.62
C ARG A 735 10.96 3.61 -19.11
N GLU A 736 10.52 3.61 -17.86
CA GLU A 736 9.81 2.50 -17.23
C GLU A 736 8.70 3.01 -16.29
N ASN A 737 7.67 2.20 -16.05
CA ASN A 737 6.57 2.55 -15.14
C ASN A 737 6.74 2.01 -13.71
N PHE A 738 7.93 1.51 -13.37
CA PHE A 738 8.27 0.95 -12.05
C PHE A 738 9.66 1.44 -11.61
N SER A 739 10.06 1.16 -10.37
CA SER A 739 11.36 1.60 -9.83
C SER A 739 12.30 0.40 -9.62
N PRO A 740 12.96 -0.09 -10.68
CA PRO A 740 13.89 -1.23 -10.58
C PRO A 740 15.25 -0.84 -10.00
N LEU A 741 15.99 -1.86 -9.57
CA LEU A 741 17.43 -1.78 -9.42
C LEU A 741 18.08 -2.09 -10.77
N VAL A 742 18.79 -1.12 -11.35
CA VAL A 742 19.55 -1.31 -12.60
C VAL A 742 21.02 -1.48 -12.28
N LYS A 743 21.59 -2.64 -12.65
CA LYS A 743 23.02 -2.94 -12.46
C LYS A 743 23.52 -3.84 -13.58
N ASP A 744 24.69 -3.52 -14.15
CA ASP A 744 25.37 -4.35 -15.17
C ASP A 744 24.46 -4.75 -16.35
N ARG A 745 23.67 -3.80 -16.89
CA ARG A 745 22.65 -4.03 -17.96
C ARG A 745 21.59 -5.06 -17.58
N ARG A 746 21.29 -5.18 -16.28
CA ARG A 746 20.19 -5.96 -15.74
C ARG A 746 19.20 -5.07 -15.02
N ILE A 747 17.92 -5.29 -15.28
CA ILE A 747 16.80 -4.71 -14.55
C ILE A 747 16.34 -5.76 -13.56
N LEU A 748 16.41 -5.44 -12.26
CA LEU A 748 15.97 -6.31 -11.18
C LEU A 748 14.81 -5.64 -10.44
N TYR A 749 13.69 -6.35 -10.30
CA TYR A 749 12.52 -5.84 -9.59
C TYR A 749 11.84 -6.94 -8.79
N ASN A 750 11.56 -6.65 -7.52
CA ASN A 750 10.85 -7.54 -6.61
C ASN A 750 9.54 -6.88 -6.19
N THR A 751 8.46 -7.63 -6.20
CA THR A 751 7.13 -7.16 -5.78
C THR A 751 6.28 -8.34 -5.31
N THR A 752 5.05 -8.06 -4.91
CA THR A 752 4.04 -9.08 -4.57
C THR A 752 2.89 -9.00 -5.58
N ILE A 753 2.43 -10.16 -6.06
CA ILE A 753 1.26 -10.32 -6.94
C ILE A 753 -0.01 -10.24 -6.08
N SER A 754 -0.30 -9.03 -5.60
CA SER A 754 -1.54 -8.66 -4.92
C SER A 754 -2.62 -8.13 -5.87
N SER A 755 -2.29 -8.00 -7.15
CA SER A 755 -3.15 -7.53 -8.24
C SER A 755 -2.49 -7.94 -9.55
N ASP A 756 -3.19 -7.75 -10.67
CA ASP A 756 -2.56 -7.80 -11.99
C ASP A 756 -1.42 -6.78 -12.05
N LYS A 757 -0.30 -7.15 -12.68
CA LYS A 757 0.90 -6.32 -12.82
C LYS A 757 1.19 -6.07 -14.28
N ILE A 758 1.35 -4.81 -14.64
CA ILE A 758 1.70 -4.36 -16.00
C ILE A 758 3.04 -3.65 -15.91
N PHE A 759 4.08 -4.26 -16.48
CA PHE A 759 5.42 -3.70 -16.58
C PHE A 759 5.62 -3.16 -18.00
N ILE A 760 5.85 -1.86 -18.10
CA ILE A 760 6.09 -1.18 -19.37
C ILE A 760 7.53 -0.67 -19.33
N ILE A 761 8.30 -1.04 -20.35
CA ILE A 761 9.66 -0.57 -20.54
C ILE A 761 9.80 -0.08 -21.99
N GLU A 762 10.10 1.21 -22.13
CA GLU A 762 10.46 1.82 -23.39
C GLU A 762 11.97 1.72 -23.58
N PHE A 763 12.39 1.34 -24.78
CA PHE A 763 13.79 1.18 -25.15
C PHE A 763 14.12 1.88 -26.46
N TYR A 764 15.42 2.11 -26.68
CA TYR A 764 15.99 2.43 -27.97
C TYR A 764 17.02 1.35 -28.36
N LYS A 765 16.84 0.75 -29.53
CA LYS A 765 17.75 -0.25 -30.11
C LYS A 765 18.58 0.38 -31.23
N GLU A 766 19.91 0.29 -31.14
CA GLU A 766 20.85 0.89 -32.10
C GLU A 766 20.89 0.27 -33.49
#